data_AF-A0A9N9WTK3-F1
#
_entry.id   AF-A0A9N9WTK3-F1
#
_cell.length_a   1.000
_cell.length_b   1.000
_cell.length_c   1.000
_cell.angle_alpha   90.00
_cell.angle_beta   90.00
_cell.angle_gamma   90.00
#
_symmetry.space_group_name_H-M   'P 1'
#
loop_
_entity.id
_entity.type
_entity.pdbx_description
1 polymer ?
#
loop_
_entity_poly.entity_id
_entity_poly.type
_entity_poly.pdbx_seq_one_letter_code
_entity_poly.pdbx_strand_id
1 'polypeptide(L)'
;MTSLRKVSSLNGIYIFTSLFILSILTSPYRCDSSDSNLSSGNVNVTNNFISNTKTNSKSGIDGAQATLTNDDIQNGQQIPLVRLPSNVLLKYTAYKDVSIQHYLMPVDTRSATFSFKSYEESKSALTRVCQPQDVTLHLKAGSYPVISPENITFPKHFLSAEQRYEIYTLQFKSDGVTRRMTIDGPQPDNWFAVAFISWTDPNNDRIEQQGLSPSCETILLSEMAVTRASSKILNADVEFSDILYTNVSTPNSYKFFVPRNVDICIFKMTITKPCDECKDMNFSVQSRSLPTSKSYLHSTIINASHINDEVIEFYPHENAWHYVDVKFFEQQNTFGDASVHKMNTSSTIMSSSSRPLNPNNSNNNNNSNNSNAVHHIEYNMTIEFQHRKITENENQQQQNIDDVVADDENDDDDDHDSNFIIYGGDNSKDFTRYIPPMPKHRAFYEYPLLRQTYREFFMYDYDLVPDANGSVPLSINLTSRMPTLMKFEIGDVYDIGGTVTFALAMKSDIMGSMAESSSSTSSIHIDLNGEPAIAEKLTAEEMKFTNQTVIVCIRLNEPGIPTWPDKCTYGRHVFTANAIINNTNEDTGTSVVHIPFPESGSWYVTLGLFCHGETIEATARTTIIDSVKTFIRYNRQMLKSFNSQCSCVKELNLSHYRECLDTQACLSRMNETETLKIKECLMDAKCTAAEHVKLSKAFDIHHKRATEQSVNGKSILGCSDANCNTSIAFTLASNPCVTGRCGRNGRCYHYMSGGFVFSTCLCLKFYRGWDCTEDSQVPSSISILAASLMLTLSNLLFIPSIYFAIRRGYYTEAIIYFFAMFFSTFYHACDSGDEEFTFCLVKISVLQFCDFYCGLLAIWVTLIAMANVRPIFVSLLHMLGAILLAFGTELNKQSLWVFLAPALSGICIVSFSWTMKCRKHKKVYPSKKYFAIYLPLGSILVMIGLICYAFLQTKQNYHIVHSIWHMVMAMSILCLLPKRKMFETKC
;
A
#
# COMPACT_ATOMS: atom_id res chain seq x y z
N MET A 1 -34.97 6.07 25.11
CA MET A 1 -36.24 6.20 25.85
C MET A 1 -37.24 5.21 25.27
N THR A 2 -37.94 4.49 26.16
CA THR A 2 -39.16 3.63 26.00
C THR A 2 -39.14 2.53 24.92
N SER A 3 -39.55 1.29 25.13
CA SER A 3 -39.95 0.46 26.29
C SER A 3 -40.29 -0.90 25.69
N LEU A 4 -39.79 -2.01 26.24
CA LEU A 4 -40.56 -3.27 26.42
C LEU A 4 -39.71 -4.26 27.22
N ARG A 5 -39.87 -4.17 28.55
CA ARG A 5 -39.62 -5.27 29.49
C ARG A 5 -40.68 -6.35 29.25
N LYS A 6 -40.30 -7.62 29.30
CA LYS A 6 -41.20 -8.70 29.70
C LYS A 6 -40.52 -9.63 30.69
N VAL A 7 -40.98 -9.51 31.94
CA VAL A 7 -40.82 -10.48 33.03
C VAL A 7 -41.93 -11.51 32.87
N SER A 8 -41.61 -12.79 32.96
CA SER A 8 -42.48 -13.79 33.57
C SER A 8 -41.66 -15.03 33.94
N SER A 9 -41.52 -15.21 35.24
CA SER A 9 -41.09 -16.42 35.94
C SER A 9 -41.86 -17.66 35.52
N LEU A 10 -41.21 -18.83 35.50
CA LEU A 10 -41.76 -20.01 36.16
C LEU A 10 -40.62 -20.99 36.51
N ASN A 11 -40.45 -21.17 37.82
CA ASN A 11 -39.66 -22.21 38.45
C ASN A 11 -40.37 -23.57 38.31
N GLY A 12 -39.57 -24.65 38.28
CA GLY A 12 -39.95 -25.95 38.83
C GLY A 12 -40.09 -27.07 37.80
N ILE A 13 -39.09 -27.95 37.75
CA ILE A 13 -39.17 -29.37 38.17
C ILE A 13 -37.82 -30.02 37.84
N TYR A 14 -36.97 -30.15 38.86
CA TYR A 14 -35.82 -31.04 38.93
C TYR A 14 -36.00 -31.85 40.22
N ILE A 15 -36.45 -33.11 40.16
CA ILE A 15 -36.32 -34.09 41.26
C ILE A 15 -36.19 -35.51 40.66
N PHE A 16 -35.30 -36.30 41.29
CA PHE A 16 -34.86 -37.67 41.04
C PHE A 16 -33.67 -37.76 40.07
N THR A 17 -32.44 -37.77 40.57
CA THR A 17 -31.89 -38.94 41.27
C THR A 17 -30.79 -38.56 42.26
N SER A 18 -30.97 -38.94 43.52
CA SER A 18 -29.92 -39.05 44.55
C SER A 18 -29.75 -40.52 44.88
N LEU A 19 -28.51 -41.03 44.82
CA LEU A 19 -27.89 -41.97 45.78
C LEU A 19 -26.57 -42.50 45.19
N PHE A 20 -25.44 -41.85 45.53
CA PHE A 20 -24.35 -42.46 46.32
C PHE A 20 -23.25 -41.41 46.63
N ILE A 21 -23.31 -40.93 47.89
CA ILE A 21 -22.29 -40.49 48.86
C ILE A 21 -20.85 -41.00 48.55
N LEU A 22 -19.71 -40.35 48.84
CA LEU A 22 -19.30 -39.05 49.42
C LEU A 22 -17.74 -39.09 49.52
N SER A 23 -17.13 -37.92 49.82
CA SER A 23 -15.77 -37.63 50.35
C SER A 23 -14.71 -37.29 49.27
N ILE A 24 -14.01 -36.14 49.27
CA ILE A 24 -13.52 -35.24 50.35
C ILE A 24 -13.46 -33.75 49.87
N LEU A 25 -13.68 -32.86 50.85
CA LEU A 25 -13.65 -31.37 50.96
C LEU A 25 -12.45 -30.62 50.32
N THR A 26 -12.66 -29.56 49.51
CA THR A 26 -12.65 -28.08 49.77
C THR A 26 -11.34 -27.47 50.32
N SER A 27 -10.56 -26.69 49.54
CA SER A 27 -10.60 -25.20 49.34
C SER A 27 -9.50 -24.47 50.19
N PRO A 28 -9.31 -23.13 50.15
CA PRO A 28 -8.61 -22.29 49.16
C PRO A 28 -7.50 -21.38 49.79
N TYR A 29 -6.67 -20.68 49.00
CA TYR A 29 -5.87 -19.51 49.44
C TYR A 29 -5.69 -18.59 48.21
N ARG A 30 -6.18 -17.34 48.09
CA ARG A 30 -6.17 -16.09 48.89
C ARG A 30 -4.78 -15.45 49.04
N CYS A 31 -4.61 -14.32 48.35
CA CYS A 31 -3.49 -13.38 48.45
C CYS A 31 -3.46 -12.67 49.80
N ASP A 32 -2.26 -12.37 50.30
CA ASP A 32 -2.06 -11.25 51.21
C ASP A 32 -0.69 -10.60 51.03
N SER A 33 -0.63 -9.36 51.48
CA SER A 33 0.38 -8.34 51.24
C SER A 33 1.32 -8.12 52.44
N SER A 34 2.37 -7.32 52.21
CA SER A 34 3.12 -6.45 53.15
C SER A 34 4.47 -6.91 53.77
N ASP A 35 5.33 -5.88 53.83
CA ASP A 35 6.54 -5.63 54.65
C ASP A 35 7.89 -6.21 54.22
N SER A 36 8.92 -5.45 53.81
CA SER A 36 9.57 -4.16 54.21
C SER A 36 10.91 -4.39 54.95
N ASN A 37 12.04 -4.03 54.29
CA ASN A 37 13.13 -3.18 54.81
C ASN A 37 14.53 -3.46 54.20
N LEU A 38 15.21 -2.34 53.89
CA LEU A 38 16.68 -2.07 53.85
C LEU A 38 17.54 -2.87 52.85
N SER A 39 18.49 -2.30 52.10
CA SER A 39 19.30 -1.09 52.30
C SER A 39 20.04 -0.74 50.99
N SER A 40 20.52 0.49 50.95
CA SER A 40 21.24 1.20 49.90
C SER A 40 22.51 0.52 49.36
N GLY A 41 22.68 0.56 48.03
CA GLY A 41 23.97 0.33 47.36
C GLY A 41 23.91 0.72 45.88
N ASN A 42 24.66 1.75 45.49
CA ASN A 42 24.79 2.27 44.12
C ASN A 42 25.20 1.17 43.12
N VAL A 43 24.49 1.06 41.99
CA VAL A 43 24.91 0.25 40.83
C VAL A 43 24.63 0.97 39.52
N ASN A 44 25.69 1.13 38.71
CA ASN A 44 25.68 1.61 37.33
C ASN A 44 24.71 0.79 36.45
N VAL A 45 23.86 1.50 35.70
CA VAL A 45 22.92 0.88 34.75
C VAL A 45 23.61 0.69 33.40
N THR A 46 24.03 -0.54 33.11
CA THR A 46 24.16 -1.06 31.74
C THR A 46 23.02 -2.05 31.50
N ASN A 47 22.16 -1.73 30.52
CA ASN A 47 21.00 -2.52 30.14
C ASN A 47 21.39 -3.89 29.56
N ASN A 48 21.06 -4.95 30.29
CA ASN A 48 20.89 -6.30 29.74
C ASN A 48 19.60 -6.86 30.31
N PHE A 49 18.55 -6.96 29.49
CA PHE A 49 17.36 -7.76 29.79
C PHE A 49 16.98 -8.61 28.57
N ILE A 50 17.37 -9.88 28.63
CA ILE A 50 16.78 -11.00 27.88
C ILE A 50 16.36 -12.04 28.93
N SER A 51 15.08 -12.42 28.92
CA SER A 51 14.48 -13.61 29.54
C SER A 51 12.97 -13.49 29.33
N ASN A 52 12.15 -14.50 29.07
CA ASN A 52 12.27 -15.92 28.81
C ASN A 52 10.82 -16.34 28.50
N THR A 53 10.59 -17.21 27.51
CA THR A 53 9.43 -18.11 27.55
C THR A 53 9.85 -19.47 27.00
N LYS A 54 9.94 -20.45 27.91
CA LYS A 54 10.11 -21.88 27.63
C LYS A 54 8.75 -22.50 27.34
N THR A 55 8.63 -23.25 26.25
CA THR A 55 7.79 -24.45 26.17
C THR A 55 8.42 -25.52 25.28
N ASN A 56 8.25 -26.78 25.70
CA ASN A 56 8.90 -28.00 25.23
C ASN A 56 8.46 -28.45 23.82
N SER A 57 9.40 -28.83 22.95
CA SER A 57 9.27 -30.02 22.09
C SER A 57 10.63 -30.47 21.54
N LYS A 58 10.85 -31.79 21.53
CA LYS A 58 12.02 -32.50 21.03
C LYS A 58 11.98 -32.61 19.51
N SER A 59 13.04 -32.18 18.81
CA SER A 59 13.69 -32.90 17.71
C SER A 59 14.82 -32.03 17.13
N GLY A 60 16.04 -32.55 17.11
CA GLY A 60 17.26 -31.80 16.81
C GLY A 60 17.43 -31.45 15.34
N ILE A 61 18.00 -30.26 15.10
CA ILE A 61 18.89 -29.90 13.99
C ILE A 61 19.87 -28.87 14.56
N ASP A 62 21.17 -29.06 14.31
CA ASP A 62 22.29 -28.31 14.90
C ASP A 62 22.18 -26.80 14.69
N GLY A 63 22.07 -26.06 15.81
CA GLY A 63 22.23 -24.62 15.86
C GLY A 63 23.70 -24.27 16.12
N ALA A 64 24.49 -24.11 15.06
CA ALA A 64 25.82 -23.53 15.18
C ALA A 64 25.70 -21.99 15.33
N GLN A 65 25.90 -21.48 16.56
CA GLN A 65 26.32 -20.09 16.74
C GLN A 65 27.78 -19.99 16.31
N ALA A 66 28.04 -19.29 15.20
CA ALA A 66 29.40 -19.03 14.74
C ALA A 66 30.04 -17.90 15.59
N THR A 67 31.20 -18.20 16.16
CA THR A 67 32.06 -17.21 16.84
C THR A 67 33.04 -16.68 15.79
N LEU A 68 33.12 -15.36 15.62
CA LEU A 68 33.97 -14.68 14.62
C LEU A 68 35.46 -14.87 14.94
N THR A 69 36.27 -15.16 13.93
CA THR A 69 37.75 -15.13 14.01
C THR A 69 38.32 -13.99 13.16
N ASN A 70 39.50 -13.48 13.51
CA ASN A 70 40.12 -12.30 12.89
C ASN A 70 40.45 -12.44 11.39
N ASP A 71 40.38 -13.66 10.83
CA ASP A 71 40.63 -13.91 9.39
C ASP A 71 39.40 -13.65 8.50
N ASP A 72 38.22 -13.43 9.08
CA ASP A 72 36.96 -13.13 8.35
C ASP A 72 36.86 -11.66 7.88
N ILE A 73 37.86 -10.81 8.19
CA ILE A 73 37.79 -9.35 7.99
C ILE A 73 38.21 -8.89 6.57
N GLN A 74 38.79 -9.75 5.73
CA GLN A 74 39.47 -9.29 4.49
C GLN A 74 38.81 -9.60 3.14
N ASN A 75 37.75 -10.41 3.06
CA ASN A 75 37.05 -10.65 1.79
C ASN A 75 35.55 -10.47 1.99
N GLY A 76 34.93 -9.52 1.28
CA GLY A 76 33.53 -9.10 1.41
C GLY A 76 32.53 -10.23 1.66
N GLN A 77 32.35 -10.60 2.92
CA GLN A 77 31.57 -11.76 3.34
C GLN A 77 30.11 -11.35 3.53
N GLN A 78 29.19 -12.19 3.04
CA GLN A 78 27.80 -12.17 3.46
C GLN A 78 27.73 -12.44 4.96
N ILE A 79 27.09 -11.54 5.71
CA ILE A 79 26.90 -11.59 7.17
C ILE A 79 25.45 -12.10 7.42
N PRO A 80 25.16 -12.85 8.51
CA PRO A 80 24.41 -14.10 8.39
C PRO A 80 22.91 -13.94 8.10
N LEU A 81 22.42 -15.03 7.50
CA LEU A 81 21.06 -15.39 7.14
C LEU A 81 20.08 -15.24 8.33
N VAL A 82 19.31 -14.14 8.41
CA VAL A 82 18.18 -14.04 9.34
C VAL A 82 17.11 -15.01 8.87
N ARG A 83 16.92 -16.11 9.60
CA ARG A 83 15.81 -17.05 9.37
C ARG A 83 14.65 -16.70 10.28
N LEU A 84 13.51 -16.38 9.68
CA LEU A 84 12.27 -16.16 10.42
C LEU A 84 11.59 -17.51 10.74
N PRO A 85 10.75 -17.56 11.79
CA PRO A 85 9.94 -18.73 12.07
C PRO A 85 9.01 -19.06 10.89
N SER A 86 8.67 -20.34 10.76
CA SER A 86 7.69 -20.80 9.78
C SER A 86 6.30 -20.24 10.10
N ASN A 87 5.66 -19.61 9.13
CA ASN A 87 4.31 -19.08 9.28
C ASN A 87 3.31 -19.81 8.39
N VAL A 88 2.13 -20.11 8.94
CA VAL A 88 1.01 -20.68 8.17
C VAL A 88 0.38 -19.57 7.34
N LEU A 89 0.21 -19.82 6.04
CA LEU A 89 -0.47 -18.89 5.14
C LEU A 89 -1.97 -19.20 5.07
N LEU A 90 -2.77 -18.15 4.99
CA LEU A 90 -4.22 -18.24 4.81
C LEU A 90 -4.63 -17.76 3.42
N LYS A 91 -5.78 -18.23 2.94
CA LYS A 91 -6.42 -17.72 1.72
C LYS A 91 -6.85 -16.28 1.95
N TYR A 92 -6.41 -15.38 1.08
CA TYR A 92 -6.68 -13.95 1.23
C TYR A 92 -8.17 -13.66 1.05
N THR A 93 -8.83 -13.10 2.06
CA THR A 93 -10.19 -12.54 1.95
C THR A 93 -10.21 -11.06 2.31
N ALA A 94 -9.45 -10.68 3.33
CA ALA A 94 -9.18 -9.31 3.72
C ALA A 94 -7.75 -9.21 4.27
N TYR A 95 -7.29 -8.00 4.58
CA TYR A 95 -5.93 -7.79 5.11
C TYR A 95 -5.68 -8.55 6.43
N LYS A 96 -6.72 -8.96 7.17
CA LYS A 96 -6.59 -9.82 8.36
C LYS A 96 -5.95 -11.19 8.09
N ASP A 97 -6.00 -11.68 6.86
CA ASP A 97 -5.54 -13.03 6.48
C ASP A 97 -4.07 -13.05 6.06
N VAL A 98 -3.39 -11.90 6.07
CA VAL A 98 -1.99 -11.83 5.69
C VAL A 98 -1.08 -12.26 6.84
N SER A 99 -0.04 -13.01 6.49
CA SER A 99 1.08 -13.26 7.39
C SER A 99 2.10 -12.13 7.26
N ILE A 100 2.32 -11.37 8.35
CA ILE A 100 3.33 -10.32 8.39
C ILE A 100 4.69 -10.94 8.78
N GLN A 101 5.72 -10.62 8.00
CA GLN A 101 7.11 -10.96 8.25
C GLN A 101 7.89 -9.66 8.47
N HIS A 102 8.70 -9.61 9.52
CA HIS A 102 9.52 -8.43 9.85
C HIS A 102 11.00 -8.75 9.73
N TYR A 103 11.74 -7.88 9.05
CA TYR A 103 13.19 -7.95 8.93
C TYR A 103 13.79 -6.64 9.44
N LEU A 104 14.87 -6.76 10.20
CA LEU A 104 15.67 -5.62 10.61
C LEU A 104 16.89 -5.53 9.69
N MET A 105 16.87 -4.54 8.80
CA MET A 105 17.95 -4.28 7.86
C MET A 105 19.12 -3.57 8.55
N PRO A 106 20.32 -4.16 8.55
CA PRO A 106 21.49 -3.50 9.11
C PRO A 106 21.86 -2.23 8.32
N VAL A 107 22.45 -1.25 9.01
CA VAL A 107 23.14 -0.13 8.37
C VAL A 107 24.32 -0.62 7.52
N ASP A 108 24.84 0.25 6.64
CA ASP A 108 25.95 -0.06 5.73
C ASP A 108 25.68 -1.27 4.80
N THR A 109 24.42 -1.54 4.44
CA THR A 109 24.06 -2.67 3.55
C THR A 109 24.10 -2.26 2.08
N ARG A 110 24.96 -2.90 1.28
CA ARG A 110 25.06 -2.69 -0.18
C ARG A 110 23.99 -3.43 -0.95
N SER A 111 23.71 -4.67 -0.57
CA SER A 111 22.63 -5.46 -1.16
C SER A 111 22.04 -6.42 -0.15
N ALA A 112 20.74 -6.65 -0.24
CA ALA A 112 20.01 -7.61 0.58
C ALA A 112 19.28 -8.62 -0.31
N THR A 113 19.49 -9.91 -0.04
CA THR A 113 18.82 -11.01 -0.72
C THR A 113 17.82 -11.66 0.22
N PHE A 114 16.53 -11.55 -0.10
CA PHE A 114 15.45 -12.23 0.59
C PHE A 114 15.15 -13.55 -0.12
N SER A 115 15.01 -14.63 0.63
CA SER A 115 14.75 -15.98 0.14
C SER A 115 13.48 -16.52 0.79
N PHE A 116 12.51 -16.92 -0.03
CA PHE A 116 11.22 -17.43 0.41
C PHE A 116 11.04 -18.85 -0.09
N LYS A 117 10.58 -19.74 0.78
CA LYS A 117 10.26 -21.13 0.43
C LYS A 117 8.90 -21.46 1.02
N SER A 118 7.96 -21.86 0.18
CA SER A 118 6.63 -22.30 0.62
C SER A 118 6.42 -23.77 0.26
N TYR A 119 5.78 -24.54 1.14
CA TYR A 119 5.43 -25.94 0.92
C TYR A 119 4.15 -26.33 1.65
N GLU A 120 3.55 -27.44 1.25
CA GLU A 120 2.34 -27.98 1.88
C GLU A 120 2.67 -29.04 2.94
N GLU A 121 2.08 -28.92 4.13
CA GLU A 121 2.16 -29.90 5.21
C GLU A 121 0.80 -30.59 5.40
N SER A 122 0.79 -31.93 5.35
CA SER A 122 -0.44 -32.70 5.51
C SER A 122 -0.70 -33.03 6.98
N LYS A 123 -1.91 -32.71 7.46
CA LYS A 123 -2.41 -33.12 8.78
C LYS A 123 -3.04 -34.52 8.79
N SER A 124 -3.22 -35.12 7.62
CA SER A 124 -3.92 -36.41 7.47
C SER A 124 -2.95 -37.59 7.55
N ALA A 125 -3.22 -38.55 8.45
CA ALA A 125 -2.41 -39.77 8.58
C ALA A 125 -2.51 -40.72 7.36
N LEU A 126 -3.64 -40.68 6.64
CA LEU A 126 -3.97 -41.65 5.58
C LEU A 126 -3.66 -41.16 4.15
N THR A 127 -3.73 -39.84 3.91
CA THR A 127 -3.53 -39.22 2.58
C THR A 127 -2.52 -38.09 2.73
N ARG A 128 -1.29 -38.27 2.24
CA ARG A 128 -0.16 -37.32 2.47
C ARG A 128 0.12 -36.36 1.32
N VAL A 129 -0.55 -36.50 0.18
CA VAL A 129 -0.20 -35.74 -1.04
C VAL A 129 -1.05 -34.49 -1.14
N CYS A 130 -0.46 -33.34 -0.83
CA CYS A 130 -1.08 -32.02 -0.98
C CYS A 130 -0.73 -31.39 -2.33
N GLN A 131 -1.66 -30.64 -2.91
CA GLN A 131 -1.42 -29.90 -4.16
C GLN A 131 -0.84 -28.52 -3.85
N PRO A 132 0.20 -28.07 -4.58
CA PRO A 132 0.74 -26.73 -4.41
C PRO A 132 -0.30 -25.64 -4.69
N GLN A 133 -0.33 -24.64 -3.82
CA GLN A 133 -1.15 -23.44 -3.91
C GLN A 133 -0.34 -22.26 -4.45
N ASP A 134 -1.02 -21.28 -5.04
CA ASP A 134 -0.40 -20.02 -5.46
C ASP A 134 -0.25 -19.09 -4.25
N VAL A 135 0.96 -18.58 -4.06
CA VAL A 135 1.36 -17.69 -2.96
C VAL A 135 1.78 -16.35 -3.54
N THR A 136 1.26 -15.26 -2.96
CA THR A 136 1.66 -13.90 -3.28
C THR A 136 2.33 -13.26 -2.06
N LEU A 137 3.43 -12.55 -2.31
CA LEU A 137 4.21 -11.85 -1.29
C LEU A 137 4.49 -10.42 -1.74
N HIS A 138 4.31 -9.46 -0.85
CA HIS A 138 4.71 -8.05 -1.04
C HIS A 138 5.68 -7.64 0.06
N LEU A 139 6.78 -6.97 -0.29
CA LEU A 139 7.82 -6.51 0.62
C LEU A 139 8.01 -5.00 0.48
N LYS A 140 8.10 -4.28 1.61
CA LYS A 140 8.26 -2.82 1.66
C LYS A 140 9.10 -2.40 2.86
N ALA A 141 9.86 -1.30 2.71
CA ALA A 141 10.58 -0.66 3.79
C ALA A 141 9.66 0.27 4.64
N GLY A 142 9.96 0.42 5.93
CA GLY A 142 9.39 1.42 6.83
C GLY A 142 7.95 1.20 7.31
N SER A 143 7.11 0.47 6.56
CA SER A 143 5.76 0.10 6.99
C SER A 143 5.18 -1.10 6.24
N TYR A 144 3.98 -1.51 6.63
CA TYR A 144 3.27 -2.59 5.94
C TYR A 144 2.91 -2.20 4.49
N PRO A 145 3.05 -3.12 3.52
CA PRO A 145 2.60 -2.90 2.15
C PRO A 145 1.09 -2.67 2.09
N VAL A 146 0.66 -1.61 1.40
CA VAL A 146 -0.74 -1.35 1.06
C VAL A 146 -1.03 -2.08 -0.24
N ILE A 147 -1.88 -3.11 -0.20
CA ILE A 147 -2.08 -4.06 -1.29
C ILE A 147 -3.53 -4.08 -1.76
N SER A 148 -3.74 -4.34 -3.05
CA SER A 148 -5.05 -4.62 -3.64
C SER A 148 -4.94 -5.83 -4.58
N PRO A 149 -5.00 -7.07 -4.04
CA PRO A 149 -4.75 -8.28 -4.82
C PRO A 149 -5.74 -8.50 -5.99
N GLU A 150 -6.96 -8.01 -5.86
CA GLU A 150 -8.01 -8.08 -6.89
C GLU A 150 -8.01 -6.84 -7.83
N ASN A 151 -6.99 -5.97 -7.72
CA ASN A 151 -6.89 -4.70 -8.43
C ASN A 151 -8.11 -3.79 -8.26
N ILE A 152 -8.75 -3.85 -7.09
CA ILE A 152 -9.83 -2.95 -6.69
C ILE A 152 -9.22 -1.58 -6.44
N THR A 153 -9.83 -0.53 -6.99
CA THR A 153 -9.40 0.85 -6.78
C THR A 153 -9.45 1.22 -5.30
N PHE A 154 -8.35 1.80 -4.79
CA PHE A 154 -8.34 2.37 -3.44
C PHE A 154 -9.33 3.54 -3.33
N PRO A 155 -9.81 3.84 -2.11
CA PRO A 155 -10.60 5.04 -1.86
C PRO A 155 -9.91 6.31 -2.38
N LYS A 156 -10.71 7.33 -2.68
CA LYS A 156 -10.20 8.64 -3.12
C LYS A 156 -9.27 9.24 -2.05
N HIS A 157 -8.40 10.16 -2.47
CA HIS A 157 -7.51 10.92 -1.59
C HIS A 157 -6.37 10.13 -0.93
N PHE A 158 -6.11 8.89 -1.37
CA PHE A 158 -4.95 8.14 -0.90
C PHE A 158 -3.67 8.71 -1.50
N LEU A 159 -2.62 8.80 -0.68
CA LEU A 159 -1.29 9.14 -1.16
C LEU A 159 -0.81 8.09 -2.16
N SER A 160 -0.39 8.52 -3.35
CA SER A 160 0.04 7.64 -4.43
C SER A 160 1.22 6.76 -4.00
N ALA A 161 1.21 5.48 -4.41
CA ALA A 161 2.29 4.54 -4.14
C ALA A 161 3.62 4.98 -4.77
N GLU A 162 3.60 5.73 -5.88
CA GLU A 162 4.80 6.26 -6.55
C GLU A 162 5.55 7.32 -5.71
N GLN A 163 4.86 7.96 -4.78
CA GLN A 163 5.43 8.96 -3.88
C GLN A 163 5.93 8.36 -2.56
N ARG A 164 5.83 7.04 -2.42
CA ARG A 164 6.17 6.27 -1.22
C ARG A 164 7.33 5.30 -1.50
N TYR A 165 7.75 4.55 -0.49
CA TYR A 165 8.75 3.49 -0.73
C TYR A 165 8.18 2.40 -1.64
N GLU A 166 9.01 1.93 -2.57
CA GLU A 166 8.66 0.92 -3.57
C GLU A 166 8.20 -0.37 -2.90
N ILE A 167 7.12 -0.96 -3.46
CA ILE A 167 6.60 -2.26 -3.02
C ILE A 167 7.08 -3.32 -3.99
N TYR A 168 7.90 -4.24 -3.50
CA TYR A 168 8.39 -5.37 -4.27
C TYR A 168 7.42 -6.54 -4.18
N THR A 169 7.01 -7.10 -5.31
CA THR A 169 6.00 -8.18 -5.36
C THR A 169 6.60 -9.46 -5.95
N LEU A 170 6.29 -10.60 -5.34
CA LEU A 170 6.70 -11.93 -5.77
C LEU A 170 5.52 -12.89 -5.77
N GLN A 171 5.30 -13.59 -6.87
CA GLN A 171 4.26 -14.63 -7.02
C GLN A 171 4.92 -15.97 -7.33
N PHE A 172 4.56 -17.01 -6.58
CA PHE A 172 5.16 -18.34 -6.69
C PHE A 172 4.25 -19.44 -6.14
N LYS A 173 4.60 -20.71 -6.34
CA LYS A 173 3.84 -21.86 -5.83
C LYS A 173 4.41 -22.41 -4.53
N SER A 174 3.59 -23.06 -3.70
CA SER A 174 4.04 -23.84 -2.54
C SER A 174 4.63 -25.22 -2.93
N ASP A 175 5.54 -25.21 -3.92
CA ASP A 175 6.20 -26.39 -4.50
C ASP A 175 7.47 -26.81 -3.74
N GLY A 176 7.83 -26.11 -2.66
CA GLY A 176 9.05 -26.31 -1.89
C GLY A 176 10.30 -25.71 -2.54
N VAL A 177 10.18 -25.01 -3.67
CA VAL A 177 11.31 -24.34 -4.35
C VAL A 177 11.55 -22.98 -3.71
N THR A 178 12.82 -22.67 -3.43
CA THR A 178 13.21 -21.37 -2.90
C THR A 178 13.22 -20.30 -3.99
N ARG A 179 12.52 -19.20 -3.75
CA ARG A 179 12.48 -18.01 -4.61
C ARG A 179 13.25 -16.89 -3.94
N ARG A 180 14.03 -16.14 -4.72
CA ARG A 180 14.91 -15.10 -4.19
C ARG A 180 14.65 -13.76 -4.85
N MET A 181 14.77 -12.69 -4.08
CA MET A 181 14.76 -11.32 -4.58
C MET A 181 15.96 -10.58 -3.98
N THR A 182 16.66 -9.79 -4.79
CA THR A 182 17.80 -8.98 -4.36
C THR A 182 17.47 -7.51 -4.53
N ILE A 183 17.70 -6.74 -3.48
CA ILE A 183 17.51 -5.29 -3.44
C ILE A 183 18.87 -4.65 -3.22
N ASP A 184 19.26 -3.75 -4.12
CA ASP A 184 20.49 -2.98 -4.02
C ASP A 184 20.24 -1.65 -3.30
N GLY A 185 21.17 -1.26 -2.43
CA GLY A 185 21.07 -0.07 -1.58
C GLY A 185 19.77 -0.01 -0.76
N PRO A 186 19.37 -1.07 -0.03
CA PRO A 186 18.13 -1.07 0.75
C PRO A 186 18.16 0.00 1.85
N GLN A 187 17.00 0.57 2.17
CA GLN A 187 16.84 1.42 3.35
C GLN A 187 17.18 0.63 4.63
N PRO A 188 17.86 1.23 5.61
CA PRO A 188 18.13 0.58 6.88
C PRO A 188 16.85 0.40 7.71
N ASP A 189 16.97 -0.32 8.83
CA ASP A 189 15.92 -0.51 9.83
C ASP A 189 14.76 -1.41 9.36
N ASN A 190 13.51 -1.01 9.59
CA ASN A 190 12.36 -1.90 9.52
C ASN A 190 11.94 -2.23 8.08
N TRP A 191 11.80 -3.51 7.78
CA TRP A 191 11.20 -4.02 6.54
C TRP A 191 10.07 -4.99 6.85
N PHE A 192 8.97 -4.89 6.12
CA PHE A 192 7.79 -5.72 6.30
C PHE A 192 7.43 -6.42 5.01
N ALA A 193 7.25 -7.75 5.09
CA ALA A 193 6.61 -8.51 4.03
C ALA A 193 5.24 -9.00 4.47
N VAL A 194 4.27 -8.96 3.56
CA VAL A 194 2.96 -9.61 3.73
C VAL A 194 2.85 -10.75 2.74
N ALA A 195 2.50 -11.93 3.22
CA ALA A 195 2.35 -13.13 2.42
C ALA A 195 1.01 -13.81 2.68
N PHE A 196 0.41 -14.35 1.64
CA PHE A 196 -0.89 -15.02 1.70
C PHE A 196 -1.04 -15.99 0.53
N ILE A 197 -1.97 -16.94 0.66
CA ILE A 197 -2.42 -17.76 -0.46
C ILE A 197 -3.29 -16.87 -1.33
N SER A 198 -2.93 -16.79 -2.62
CA SER A 198 -3.60 -15.96 -3.62
C SER A 198 -5.09 -16.25 -3.63
N TRP A 199 -5.89 -15.19 -3.79
CA TRP A 199 -7.33 -15.36 -3.89
C TRP A 199 -7.69 -16.18 -5.13
N THR A 200 -8.58 -17.15 -4.94
CA THR A 200 -9.22 -17.91 -6.02
C THR A 200 -10.72 -17.81 -5.82
N ASP A 201 -11.47 -17.69 -6.92
CA ASP A 201 -12.91 -17.51 -6.88
C ASP A 201 -13.58 -18.59 -6.01
N PRO A 202 -14.17 -18.23 -4.85
CA PRO A 202 -14.83 -19.17 -3.95
C PRO A 202 -15.95 -19.95 -4.64
N ASN A 203 -16.53 -19.43 -5.73
CA ASN A 203 -17.61 -20.09 -6.47
C ASN A 203 -17.13 -21.36 -7.17
N ASN A 204 -15.85 -21.43 -7.52
CA ASN A 204 -15.25 -22.58 -8.21
C ASN A 204 -14.60 -23.58 -7.24
N ASP A 205 -14.57 -23.28 -5.94
CA ASP A 205 -14.07 -24.20 -4.91
C ASP A 205 -15.07 -25.37 -4.75
N ARG A 206 -14.55 -26.61 -4.87
CA ARG A 206 -15.32 -27.81 -4.55
C ARG A 206 -15.52 -27.92 -3.03
N ILE A 207 -16.69 -28.41 -2.61
CA ILE A 207 -16.89 -28.80 -1.22
C ILE A 207 -16.29 -30.20 -1.08
N GLU A 208 -15.07 -30.27 -0.56
CA GLU A 208 -14.41 -31.55 -0.34
C GLU A 208 -14.92 -32.20 0.96
N GLN A 209 -15.40 -33.45 0.86
CA GLN A 209 -15.85 -34.19 2.04
C GLN A 209 -14.65 -34.60 2.90
N GLN A 210 -14.74 -34.34 4.20
CA GLN A 210 -13.68 -34.68 5.14
C GLN A 210 -13.43 -36.21 5.15
N GLY A 211 -12.19 -36.61 4.88
CA GLY A 211 -11.76 -38.01 4.79
C GLY A 211 -11.56 -38.54 3.37
N LEU A 212 -11.99 -37.82 2.34
CA LEU A 212 -11.68 -38.11 0.93
C LEU A 212 -10.59 -37.19 0.35
N SER A 213 -10.35 -36.04 0.98
CA SER A 213 -9.29 -35.09 0.63
C SER A 213 -8.30 -34.88 1.80
N PRO A 214 -6.99 -34.72 1.54
CA PRO A 214 -6.02 -34.37 2.57
C PRO A 214 -6.27 -32.98 3.16
N SER A 215 -6.20 -32.85 4.49
CA SER A 215 -6.12 -31.53 5.13
C SER A 215 -4.69 -31.03 5.03
N CYS A 216 -4.49 -29.90 4.34
CA CYS A 216 -3.18 -29.33 4.03
C CYS A 216 -3.04 -27.94 4.64
N GLU A 217 -1.86 -27.64 5.18
CA GLU A 217 -1.46 -26.30 5.58
C GLU A 217 -0.30 -25.83 4.71
N THR A 218 -0.44 -24.63 4.14
CA THR A 218 0.63 -23.98 3.40
C THR A 218 1.56 -23.27 4.39
N ILE A 219 2.82 -23.67 4.44
CA ILE A 219 3.83 -23.12 5.34
C ILE A 219 4.83 -22.28 4.56
N LEU A 220 5.11 -21.07 5.03
CA LEU A 220 6.12 -20.17 4.49
C LEU A 220 7.34 -20.11 5.40
N LEU A 221 8.50 -20.39 4.82
CA LEU A 221 9.83 -20.10 5.37
C LEU A 221 10.40 -18.87 4.70
N SER A 222 11.03 -18.01 5.48
CA SER A 222 11.67 -16.80 4.97
C SER A 222 13.05 -16.57 5.58
N GLU A 223 13.98 -16.12 4.74
CA GLU A 223 15.36 -15.87 5.07
C GLU A 223 15.85 -14.56 4.44
N MET A 224 16.72 -13.81 5.13
CA MET A 224 17.37 -12.61 4.59
C MET A 224 18.90 -12.72 4.76
N ALA A 225 19.65 -12.52 3.67
CA ALA A 225 21.11 -12.41 3.69
C ALA A 225 21.54 -11.02 3.18
N VAL A 226 22.60 -10.45 3.75
CA VAL A 226 23.07 -9.10 3.40
C VAL A 226 24.54 -9.07 3.03
N THR A 227 24.89 -8.21 2.09
CA THR A 227 26.26 -7.85 1.72
C THR A 227 26.53 -6.44 2.24
N ARG A 228 27.50 -6.28 3.14
CA ARG A 228 27.86 -4.96 3.68
C ARG A 228 28.78 -4.19 2.75
N ALA A 229 28.66 -2.87 2.76
CA ALA A 229 29.65 -1.95 2.23
C ALA A 229 30.68 -1.62 3.32
N SER A 230 31.96 -1.57 2.95
CA SER A 230 33.03 -1.05 3.81
C SER A 230 33.10 0.47 3.69
N SER A 231 32.13 1.18 4.27
CA SER A 231 32.05 2.64 4.21
C SER A 231 33.08 3.31 5.15
N LYS A 232 33.89 4.23 4.62
CA LYS A 232 34.84 5.04 5.40
C LYS A 232 34.13 6.29 5.95
N ILE A 233 34.35 6.64 7.21
CA ILE A 233 33.69 7.80 7.83
C ILE A 233 34.44 9.09 7.47
N LEU A 234 33.71 10.08 6.96
CA LEU A 234 34.20 11.43 6.71
C LEU A 234 33.67 12.36 7.81
N ASN A 235 34.58 13.14 8.41
CA ASN A 235 34.22 14.17 9.38
C ASN A 235 34.15 15.53 8.66
N ALA A 236 33.23 16.38 9.09
CA ALA A 236 33.14 17.74 8.57
C ALA A 236 34.43 18.53 8.84
N ASP A 237 34.79 19.40 7.89
CA ASP A 237 35.97 20.27 7.94
C ASP A 237 37.32 19.55 8.09
N VAL A 238 37.36 18.24 7.82
CA VAL A 238 38.59 17.42 7.83
C VAL A 238 38.90 16.92 6.44
N GLU A 239 40.14 17.15 5.99
CA GLU A 239 40.62 16.65 4.71
C GLU A 239 40.91 15.14 4.77
N PHE A 240 40.38 14.40 3.80
CA PHE A 240 40.55 12.96 3.68
C PHE A 240 41.10 12.61 2.29
N SER A 241 42.21 11.86 2.24
CA SER A 241 42.84 11.40 1.00
C SER A 241 42.53 9.93 0.74
N ASP A 242 42.24 9.57 -0.51
CA ASP A 242 42.03 8.17 -0.91
C ASP A 242 42.48 7.89 -2.34
N ILE A 243 42.50 6.60 -2.70
CA ILE A 243 42.96 6.11 -4.00
C ILE A 243 41.87 5.26 -4.65
N LEU A 244 41.56 5.53 -5.92
CA LEU A 244 40.65 4.72 -6.74
C LEU A 244 41.45 3.91 -7.76
N TYR A 245 41.26 2.59 -7.78
CA TYR A 245 42.00 1.65 -8.64
C TYR A 245 41.16 1.14 -9.81
N THR A 246 41.71 1.06 -11.02
CA THR A 246 40.97 0.65 -12.23
C THR A 246 40.63 -0.84 -12.30
N ASN A 247 41.28 -1.69 -11.48
CA ASN A 247 41.07 -3.14 -11.45
C ASN A 247 39.96 -3.58 -10.47
N VAL A 248 39.33 -2.64 -9.74
CA VAL A 248 38.28 -2.92 -8.76
C VAL A 248 36.95 -2.39 -9.28
N SER A 249 35.95 -3.27 -9.41
CA SER A 249 34.60 -2.90 -9.87
C SER A 249 33.70 -2.36 -8.76
N THR A 250 34.07 -2.60 -7.49
CA THR A 250 33.34 -2.06 -6.34
C THR A 250 33.69 -0.59 -6.13
N PRO A 251 32.70 0.29 -5.92
CA PRO A 251 32.96 1.69 -5.62
C PRO A 251 33.67 1.84 -4.27
N ASN A 252 34.48 2.89 -4.15
CA ASN A 252 34.93 3.38 -2.87
C ASN A 252 33.73 4.07 -2.18
N SER A 253 33.33 3.53 -1.03
CA SER A 253 32.19 4.04 -0.26
C SER A 253 32.62 4.87 0.94
N TYR A 254 31.95 5.99 1.14
CA TYR A 254 32.12 6.88 2.28
C TYR A 254 30.80 7.14 2.97
N LYS A 255 30.85 7.56 4.23
CA LYS A 255 29.67 8.04 4.95
C LYS A 255 29.98 9.23 5.85
N PHE A 256 29.03 10.11 6.02
CA PHE A 256 29.09 11.24 6.96
C PHE A 256 27.72 11.47 7.57
N PHE A 257 27.66 12.10 8.73
CA PHE A 257 26.41 12.40 9.42
C PHE A 257 26.06 13.87 9.27
N VAL A 258 24.82 14.17 8.89
CA VAL A 258 24.33 15.54 8.80
C VAL A 258 23.47 15.86 10.02
N PRO A 259 23.84 16.87 10.84
CA PRO A 259 23.06 17.28 11.99
C PRO A 259 21.76 18.02 11.60
N ARG A 260 21.00 18.48 12.59
CA ARG A 260 19.79 19.30 12.37
C ARG A 260 20.16 20.70 11.87
N ASN A 261 19.22 21.35 11.17
CA ASN A 261 19.33 22.74 10.70
C ASN A 261 20.43 23.01 9.64
N VAL A 262 20.84 21.98 8.89
CA VAL A 262 21.75 22.14 7.75
C VAL A 262 20.91 22.31 6.47
N ASP A 263 21.09 23.45 5.78
CA ASP A 263 20.38 23.73 4.54
C ASP A 263 21.14 23.22 3.32
N ILE A 264 22.45 23.43 3.26
CA ILE A 264 23.29 23.04 2.11
C ILE A 264 24.52 22.28 2.62
N CYS A 265 24.79 21.14 2.00
CA CYS A 265 26.04 20.40 2.16
C CYS A 265 26.94 20.70 0.96
N ILE A 266 28.18 21.12 1.23
CA ILE A 266 29.20 21.42 0.23
C ILE A 266 30.27 20.33 0.31
N PHE A 267 30.38 19.52 -0.73
CA PHE A 267 31.40 18.47 -0.85
C PHE A 267 32.47 18.93 -1.84
N LYS A 268 33.69 19.15 -1.36
CA LYS A 268 34.81 19.56 -2.20
C LYS A 268 35.71 18.36 -2.48
N MET A 269 36.05 18.15 -3.74
CA MET A 269 36.89 17.05 -4.19
C MET A 269 37.99 17.57 -5.10
N THR A 270 39.24 17.29 -4.76
CA THR A 270 40.43 17.72 -5.50
C THR A 270 41.22 16.52 -5.98
N ILE A 271 41.44 16.39 -7.29
CA ILE A 271 42.30 15.34 -7.85
C ILE A 271 43.76 15.78 -7.70
N THR A 272 44.52 15.09 -6.85
CA THR A 272 45.94 15.40 -6.61
C THR A 272 46.84 14.72 -7.65
N LYS A 273 46.42 13.57 -8.18
CA LYS A 273 47.16 12.83 -9.21
C LYS A 273 46.20 12.32 -10.31
N PRO A 274 46.14 13.01 -11.47
CA PRO A 274 45.27 12.64 -12.57
C PRO A 274 45.77 11.41 -13.34
N CYS A 275 44.89 10.80 -14.13
CA CYS A 275 45.18 9.61 -14.92
C CYS A 275 44.55 9.71 -16.32
N ASP A 276 45.38 9.91 -17.34
CA ASP A 276 44.93 10.09 -18.73
C ASP A 276 44.36 8.83 -19.38
N GLU A 277 44.76 7.64 -18.89
CA GLU A 277 44.29 6.34 -19.37
C GLU A 277 43.08 5.81 -18.57
N CYS A 278 42.64 6.55 -17.54
CA CYS A 278 41.49 6.19 -16.73
C CYS A 278 40.20 6.75 -17.34
N LYS A 279 39.08 6.06 -17.07
CA LYS A 279 37.75 6.61 -17.37
C LYS A 279 37.42 7.75 -16.39
N ASP A 280 36.46 8.59 -16.75
CA ASP A 280 35.92 9.59 -15.85
C ASP A 280 35.35 8.94 -14.57
N MET A 281 35.36 9.69 -13.48
CA MET A 281 34.84 9.24 -12.19
C MET A 281 33.35 9.64 -12.08
N ASN A 282 32.54 8.81 -11.43
CA ASN A 282 31.17 9.12 -11.08
C ASN A 282 31.07 9.21 -9.56
N PHE A 283 30.69 10.39 -9.09
CA PHE A 283 30.33 10.68 -7.71
C PHE A 283 28.82 10.54 -7.57
N SER A 284 28.35 9.78 -6.59
CA SER A 284 26.93 9.71 -6.24
C SER A 284 26.75 9.76 -4.73
N VAL A 285 25.76 10.52 -4.25
CA VAL A 285 25.43 10.63 -2.82
C VAL A 285 23.95 10.32 -2.59
N GLN A 286 23.66 9.64 -1.49
CA GLN A 286 22.30 9.32 -1.04
C GLN A 286 22.21 9.41 0.49
N SER A 287 21.04 9.72 1.02
CA SER A 287 20.77 9.69 2.47
C SER A 287 20.22 8.33 2.91
N ARG A 288 20.54 7.93 4.14
CA ARG A 288 20.13 6.72 4.87
C ARG A 288 20.57 5.38 4.26
N SER A 289 20.69 5.28 2.93
CA SER A 289 21.15 4.09 2.22
C SER A 289 22.26 4.43 1.22
N LEU A 290 22.93 3.40 0.70
CA LEU A 290 23.92 3.57 -0.35
C LEU A 290 23.26 4.01 -1.67
N PRO A 291 23.93 4.89 -2.44
CA PRO A 291 23.41 5.37 -3.72
C PRO A 291 23.33 4.25 -4.75
N THR A 292 22.28 4.29 -5.57
CA THR A 292 22.09 3.36 -6.70
C THR A 292 21.87 4.15 -7.99
N SER A 293 21.85 3.47 -9.14
CA SER A 293 21.56 4.10 -10.44
C SER A 293 20.17 4.72 -10.51
N LYS A 294 19.22 4.23 -9.72
CA LYS A 294 17.83 4.71 -9.67
C LYS A 294 17.57 5.68 -8.50
N SER A 295 18.31 5.56 -7.40
CA SER A 295 18.03 6.27 -6.14
C SER A 295 19.28 6.97 -5.60
N TYR A 296 19.33 8.30 -5.74
CA TYR A 296 20.45 9.14 -5.34
C TYR A 296 20.05 10.62 -5.20
N LEU A 297 20.56 11.33 -4.18
CA LEU A 297 20.32 12.76 -3.94
C LEU A 297 21.04 13.65 -4.96
N HIS A 298 22.31 13.38 -5.22
CA HIS A 298 23.13 14.05 -6.25
C HIS A 298 24.03 13.04 -6.97
N SER A 299 24.28 13.22 -8.27
CA SER A 299 25.34 12.49 -8.99
C SER A 299 25.96 13.38 -10.04
N THR A 300 27.28 13.35 -10.14
CA THR A 300 28.05 14.12 -11.12
C THR A 300 29.19 13.28 -11.67
N ILE A 301 29.59 13.57 -12.91
CA ILE A 301 30.73 12.95 -13.58
C ILE A 301 31.90 13.93 -13.46
N ILE A 302 33.01 13.45 -12.91
CA ILE A 302 34.24 14.21 -12.67
C ILE A 302 35.29 13.73 -13.67
N ASN A 303 35.86 14.66 -14.42
CA ASN A 303 36.89 14.35 -15.41
C ASN A 303 38.20 13.95 -14.70
N ALA A 304 38.73 12.77 -15.06
CA ALA A 304 39.90 12.16 -14.46
C ALA A 304 41.26 12.61 -15.05
N SER A 305 41.26 13.28 -16.22
CA SER A 305 42.48 13.57 -16.99
C SER A 305 43.22 14.84 -16.58
N HIS A 306 42.64 15.68 -15.70
CA HIS A 306 43.25 16.93 -15.27
C HIS A 306 43.10 17.12 -13.76
N ILE A 307 43.99 17.92 -13.16
CA ILE A 307 43.82 18.40 -11.78
C ILE A 307 42.59 19.31 -11.80
N ASN A 308 41.53 18.85 -11.13
CA ASN A 308 40.26 19.53 -11.05
C ASN A 308 39.87 19.66 -9.58
N ASP A 309 39.42 20.86 -9.21
CA ASP A 309 38.74 21.15 -7.95
C ASP A 309 37.24 21.20 -8.23
N GLU A 310 36.54 20.14 -7.83
CA GLU A 310 35.09 20.03 -8.00
C GLU A 310 34.39 20.39 -6.69
N VAL A 311 33.42 21.30 -6.78
CA VAL A 311 32.57 21.70 -5.65
C VAL A 311 31.15 21.23 -5.94
N ILE A 312 30.66 20.32 -5.08
CA ILE A 312 29.37 19.67 -5.24
C ILE A 312 28.45 20.11 -4.12
N GLU A 313 27.39 20.84 -4.46
CA GLU A 313 26.39 21.34 -3.51
C GLU A 313 25.08 20.57 -3.65
N PHE A 314 24.51 20.15 -2.52
CA PHE A 314 23.19 19.52 -2.48
C PHE A 314 22.47 19.76 -1.15
N TYR A 315 21.15 19.59 -1.19
CA TYR A 315 20.29 19.66 0.00
C TYR A 315 20.32 18.31 0.75
N PRO A 316 20.83 18.25 1.99
CA PRO A 316 20.88 17.02 2.74
C PRO A 316 19.55 16.78 3.49
N HIS A 317 19.22 15.52 3.76
CA HIS A 317 18.26 15.19 4.82
C HIS A 317 18.90 15.44 6.19
N GLU A 318 18.18 16.05 7.12
CA GLU A 318 18.71 16.32 8.45
C GLU A 318 18.67 15.10 9.38
N ASN A 319 19.52 15.10 10.41
CA ASN A 319 19.61 14.06 11.43
C ASN A 319 19.75 12.65 10.84
N ALA A 320 20.52 12.53 9.75
CA ALA A 320 20.64 11.31 8.97
C ALA A 320 22.10 11.09 8.53
N TRP A 321 22.44 9.81 8.34
CA TRP A 321 23.68 9.41 7.67
C TRP A 321 23.53 9.53 6.16
N HIS A 322 24.57 10.00 5.49
CA HIS A 322 24.66 10.08 4.03
C HIS A 322 25.81 9.23 3.56
N TYR A 323 25.61 8.58 2.42
CA TYR A 323 26.54 7.65 1.81
C TYR A 323 26.96 8.17 0.44
N VAL A 324 28.25 8.12 0.18
CA VAL A 324 28.86 8.53 -1.09
C VAL A 324 29.54 7.33 -1.71
N ASP A 325 29.25 7.08 -2.99
CA ASP A 325 30.01 6.13 -3.80
C ASP A 325 30.80 6.89 -4.87
N VAL A 326 32.09 6.57 -4.97
CA VAL A 326 32.98 7.02 -6.02
C VAL A 326 33.48 5.81 -6.80
N LYS A 327 33.24 5.80 -8.12
CA LYS A 327 33.70 4.73 -9.02
C LYS A 327 33.99 5.27 -10.41
N PHE A 328 34.67 4.48 -11.23
CA PHE A 328 34.80 4.78 -12.66
C PHE A 328 33.44 4.71 -13.37
N PHE A 329 33.22 5.62 -14.31
CA PHE A 329 32.02 5.69 -15.11
C PHE A 329 31.96 4.51 -16.09
N GLU A 330 30.83 3.81 -16.09
CA GLU A 330 30.54 2.72 -17.02
C GLU A 330 29.35 3.12 -17.91
N GLN A 331 29.54 3.15 -19.24
CA GLN A 331 28.44 3.30 -20.18
C GLN A 331 27.53 2.06 -20.10
N GLN A 332 26.28 2.24 -19.68
CA GLN A 332 25.28 1.17 -19.71
C GLN A 332 24.87 0.86 -21.15
N ASN A 333 25.21 -0.33 -21.64
CA ASN A 333 24.56 -0.94 -22.81
C ASN A 333 23.21 -1.52 -22.36
N THR A 334 22.12 -0.74 -22.41
CA THR A 334 20.77 -1.25 -22.14
C THR A 334 20.18 -1.94 -23.37
N PHE A 335 19.91 -3.25 -23.25
CA PHE A 335 19.02 -4.02 -24.12
C PHE A 335 17.69 -4.29 -23.38
N GLY A 336 16.58 -3.76 -23.91
CA GLY A 336 15.17 -4.04 -23.58
C GLY A 336 14.65 -3.48 -22.23
N ASP A 337 13.46 -2.92 -22.08
CA ASP A 337 12.33 -2.62 -22.97
C ASP A 337 11.46 -1.56 -22.23
N ALA A 338 11.19 -0.42 -22.87
CA ALA A 338 10.06 0.46 -22.60
C ALA A 338 9.96 1.49 -23.74
N SER A 339 8.85 1.41 -24.46
CA SER A 339 8.47 2.21 -25.61
C SER A 339 8.32 3.70 -25.31
N VAL A 340 8.76 4.56 -26.24
CA VAL A 340 7.93 5.54 -27.00
C VAL A 340 8.83 6.55 -27.74
N HIS A 341 8.47 6.78 -29.00
CA HIS A 341 8.97 7.73 -30.01
C HIS A 341 10.31 7.46 -30.73
N LYS A 342 10.15 6.66 -31.80
CA LYS A 342 10.95 6.63 -33.03
C LYS A 342 11.31 8.05 -33.53
N MET A 343 12.59 8.25 -33.78
CA MET A 343 13.04 9.11 -34.88
C MET A 343 13.82 8.24 -35.87
N ASN A 344 13.19 7.92 -37.00
CA ASN A 344 13.82 7.29 -38.15
C ASN A 344 14.72 8.32 -38.84
N THR A 345 16.01 8.05 -38.94
CA THR A 345 16.84 8.58 -40.02
C THR A 345 17.13 7.45 -41.00
N SER A 346 16.39 7.44 -42.10
CA SER A 346 16.74 6.72 -43.32
C SER A 346 17.83 7.51 -44.04
N SER A 347 19.06 7.02 -44.06
CA SER A 347 20.06 7.45 -45.05
C SER A 347 19.95 6.56 -46.28
N THR A 348 19.54 7.17 -47.39
CA THR A 348 19.43 6.56 -48.71
C THR A 348 20.81 6.18 -49.27
N ILE A 349 20.85 4.98 -49.85
CA ILE A 349 21.92 4.34 -50.61
C ILE A 349 22.26 5.14 -51.88
N MET A 350 23.55 5.17 -52.24
CA MET A 350 24.17 4.99 -53.57
C MET A 350 25.62 5.53 -53.47
N SER A 351 26.71 4.89 -53.89
CA SER A 351 26.92 3.81 -54.85
C SER A 351 28.39 3.33 -54.77
N SER A 352 28.65 2.03 -54.98
CA SER A 352 29.63 1.49 -55.96
C SER A 352 30.05 0.03 -55.64
N SER A 353 29.54 -0.86 -56.49
CA SER A 353 30.10 -2.11 -57.03
C SER A 353 31.18 -2.92 -56.27
N SER A 354 30.72 -4.06 -55.70
CA SER A 354 31.10 -5.46 -56.03
C SER A 354 32.56 -5.84 -56.41
N ARG A 355 33.18 -6.71 -55.60
CA ARG A 355 33.41 -8.15 -55.87
C ARG A 355 34.07 -8.88 -54.68
N PRO A 356 33.80 -10.18 -54.45
CA PRO A 356 34.31 -10.94 -53.31
C PRO A 356 35.48 -11.86 -53.68
N LEU A 357 36.48 -12.01 -52.82
CA LEU A 357 37.42 -13.15 -52.87
C LEU A 357 37.95 -13.52 -51.46
N ASN A 358 37.62 -14.76 -51.10
CA ASN A 358 38.19 -15.77 -50.20
C ASN A 358 39.41 -15.49 -49.28
N PRO A 359 39.54 -16.31 -48.21
CA PRO A 359 40.47 -16.15 -47.09
C PRO A 359 41.85 -16.70 -47.43
N ASN A 360 42.90 -16.11 -46.85
CA ASN A 360 44.04 -16.83 -46.28
C ASN A 360 45.11 -15.88 -45.73
N ASN A 361 45.66 -16.31 -44.58
CA ASN A 361 47.00 -16.04 -44.05
C ASN A 361 47.47 -14.59 -43.89
N SER A 362 47.77 -14.22 -42.65
CA SER A 362 49.15 -14.40 -42.17
C SER A 362 49.26 -14.10 -40.67
N ASN A 363 49.97 -15.00 -40.01
CA ASN A 363 50.55 -14.80 -38.69
C ASN A 363 51.20 -13.41 -38.61
N ASN A 364 50.89 -12.69 -37.54
CA ASN A 364 51.91 -11.96 -36.81
C ASN A 364 51.68 -12.18 -35.32
N ASN A 365 52.49 -13.10 -34.78
CA ASN A 365 52.86 -13.10 -33.38
C ASN A 365 53.55 -11.75 -33.10
N ASN A 366 52.80 -10.82 -32.53
CA ASN A 366 53.36 -9.91 -31.56
C ASN A 366 52.76 -10.29 -30.21
N ASN A 367 53.55 -11.04 -29.45
CA ASN A 367 53.47 -11.02 -27.99
C ASN A 367 53.72 -9.58 -27.54
N SER A 368 52.68 -8.76 -27.51
CA SER A 368 52.58 -7.70 -26.51
C SER A 368 51.95 -8.35 -25.29
N ASN A 369 52.80 -8.59 -24.29
CA ASN A 369 52.36 -8.81 -22.92
C ASN A 369 51.41 -7.66 -22.54
N ASN A 370 50.09 -7.86 -22.66
CA ASN A 370 49.11 -7.01 -22.01
C ASN A 370 49.16 -7.37 -20.52
N SER A 371 50.19 -6.89 -19.83
CA SER A 371 49.99 -6.52 -18.44
C SER A 371 48.92 -5.44 -18.47
N ASN A 372 47.70 -5.76 -18.04
CA ASN A 372 46.72 -4.73 -17.70
C ASN A 372 47.39 -3.85 -16.63
N ALA A 373 48.00 -2.73 -17.04
CA ALA A 373 48.60 -1.80 -16.10
C ALA A 373 47.47 -1.33 -15.19
N VAL A 374 47.62 -1.55 -13.89
CA VAL A 374 46.64 -1.09 -12.91
C VAL A 374 46.90 0.39 -12.71
N HIS A 375 46.03 1.21 -13.29
CA HIS A 375 46.06 2.66 -13.11
C HIS A 375 45.27 3.03 -11.85
N HIS A 376 45.61 4.18 -11.26
CA HIS A 376 44.94 4.70 -10.08
C HIS A 376 44.87 6.22 -10.12
N ILE A 377 43.88 6.77 -9.42
CA ILE A 377 43.70 8.20 -9.19
C ILE A 377 43.78 8.47 -7.70
N GLU A 378 44.54 9.50 -7.31
CA GLU A 378 44.62 9.98 -5.93
C GLU A 378 43.81 11.29 -5.82
N TYR A 379 42.98 11.40 -4.79
CA TYR A 379 42.12 12.55 -4.57
C TYR A 379 41.94 12.85 -3.08
N ASN A 380 41.72 14.13 -2.79
CA ASN A 380 41.39 14.66 -1.47
C ASN A 380 39.94 15.11 -1.45
N MET A 381 39.29 14.97 -0.29
CA MET A 381 37.89 15.34 -0.08
C MET A 381 37.73 16.09 1.23
N THR A 382 36.86 17.11 1.23
CA THR A 382 36.41 17.83 2.43
C THR A 382 34.90 18.08 2.35
N ILE A 383 34.26 18.15 3.53
CA ILE A 383 32.81 18.39 3.65
C ILE A 383 32.59 19.61 4.52
N GLU A 384 31.79 20.56 4.05
CA GLU A 384 31.41 21.78 4.76
C GLU A 384 29.88 21.88 4.85
N PHE A 385 29.36 22.36 5.99
CA PHE A 385 27.92 22.51 6.21
C PHE A 385 27.52 23.98 6.30
N GLN A 386 26.58 24.38 5.46
CA GLN A 386 25.93 25.67 5.56
C GLN A 386 24.62 25.54 6.35
N HIS A 387 24.60 26.16 7.52
CA HIS A 387 23.46 26.13 8.42
C HIS A 387 22.41 27.17 8.03
N ARG A 388 21.15 26.86 8.34
CA ARG A 388 20.04 27.81 8.20
C ARG A 388 20.26 28.99 9.15
N LYS A 389 20.18 30.22 8.65
CA LYS A 389 20.13 31.42 9.52
C LYS A 389 18.75 31.43 10.19
N ILE A 390 18.72 31.15 11.49
CA ILE A 390 17.51 31.31 12.31
C ILE A 390 17.32 32.81 12.51
N THR A 391 16.24 33.37 11.98
CA THR A 391 15.81 34.73 12.36
C THR A 391 15.21 34.64 13.75
N GLU A 392 16.04 34.72 14.79
CA GLU A 392 15.56 34.88 16.16
C GLU A 392 15.04 36.32 16.34
N ASN A 393 13.75 36.45 16.67
CA ASN A 393 13.07 37.62 17.24
C ASN A 393 12.95 38.91 16.41
N GLU A 394 11.84 39.04 15.66
CA GLU A 394 11.11 40.32 15.50
C GLU A 394 9.83 40.32 16.35
N ASN A 395 9.92 39.96 17.62
CA ASN A 395 8.80 40.05 18.57
C ASN A 395 9.09 40.91 19.82
N GLN A 396 10.13 41.75 19.79
CA GLN A 396 10.38 42.76 20.83
C GLN A 396 11.05 44.02 20.25
N GLN A 397 10.31 44.81 19.46
CA GLN A 397 10.49 46.27 19.34
C GLN A 397 9.32 46.89 18.55
N GLN A 398 8.11 46.74 19.07
CA GLN A 398 6.98 47.60 18.73
C GLN A 398 6.64 48.43 19.96
N GLN A 399 7.49 49.39 20.33
CA GLN A 399 7.13 50.55 21.17
C GLN A 399 8.30 51.54 21.28
N ASN A 400 8.02 52.78 20.85
CA ASN A 400 8.87 53.99 20.85
C ASN A 400 10.02 53.92 19.83
N ILE A 401 10.18 54.86 18.89
CA ILE A 401 10.12 56.31 19.04
C ILE A 401 9.68 56.92 17.68
N ASP A 402 8.51 57.57 17.67
CA ASP A 402 8.31 58.78 16.88
C ASP A 402 9.16 59.86 17.57
N ASP A 403 10.23 60.33 16.93
CA ASP A 403 10.78 61.68 17.05
C ASP A 403 12.14 61.79 16.32
N VAL A 404 12.36 62.99 15.78
CA VAL A 404 13.56 63.51 15.11
C VAL A 404 13.60 63.34 13.59
N VAL A 405 12.75 64.16 12.97
CA VAL A 405 13.06 64.92 11.76
C VAL A 405 14.29 65.82 11.97
N ALA A 406 15.07 65.95 10.90
CA ALA A 406 15.97 67.06 10.52
C ALA A 406 17.47 67.04 10.92
N ASP A 407 18.23 67.44 9.89
CA ASP A 407 19.60 67.97 9.80
C ASP A 407 20.75 66.96 9.95
N ASP A 408 21.78 66.92 9.10
CA ASP A 408 22.30 67.97 8.21
C ASP A 408 23.15 67.36 7.07
N GLU A 409 23.21 68.13 5.98
CA GLU A 409 24.07 67.97 4.81
C GLU A 409 25.56 68.10 5.20
N ASN A 410 26.44 67.44 4.43
CA ASN A 410 27.69 68.03 3.93
C ASN A 410 28.22 67.16 2.80
N ASP A 411 28.10 67.71 1.58
CA ASP A 411 28.89 67.38 0.41
C ASP A 411 30.38 67.70 0.65
N ASP A 412 31.31 66.92 0.07
CA ASP A 412 32.08 67.36 -1.11
C ASP A 412 33.20 66.38 -1.51
N ASP A 413 33.39 66.34 -2.83
CA ASP A 413 34.57 66.00 -3.67
C ASP A 413 34.79 64.57 -4.24
N ASP A 414 34.30 64.45 -5.48
CA ASP A 414 35.04 64.21 -6.75
C ASP A 414 35.46 62.81 -7.25
N ASP A 415 34.68 62.36 -8.26
CA ASP A 415 35.03 61.93 -9.64
C ASP A 415 36.23 60.99 -9.92
N HIS A 416 35.94 59.82 -10.49
CA HIS A 416 36.30 59.55 -11.90
C HIS A 416 35.66 58.28 -12.52
N ASP A 417 35.18 58.49 -13.74
CA ASP A 417 34.75 57.54 -14.77
C ASP A 417 35.61 56.29 -14.94
N SER A 418 34.96 55.17 -15.28
CA SER A 418 35.54 54.24 -16.27
C SER A 418 34.49 53.52 -17.11
N ASN A 419 34.26 54.10 -18.29
CA ASN A 419 33.74 53.45 -19.49
C ASN A 419 34.46 52.12 -19.76
N PHE A 420 33.72 51.00 -19.89
CA PHE A 420 34.26 49.82 -20.57
C PHE A 420 33.68 49.71 -21.98
N ILE A 421 34.51 50.16 -22.94
CA ILE A 421 34.29 50.07 -24.38
C ILE A 421 34.36 48.62 -24.86
N ILE A 422 33.39 48.26 -25.71
CA ILE A 422 33.37 47.04 -26.51
C ILE A 422 34.41 47.15 -27.64
N TYR A 423 35.41 46.26 -27.63
CA TYR A 423 36.11 45.86 -28.85
C TYR A 423 35.81 44.40 -29.14
N GLY A 424 35.32 44.15 -30.36
CA GLY A 424 35.10 42.82 -30.90
C GLY A 424 36.42 42.07 -31.11
N GLY A 425 36.37 40.76 -30.85
CA GLY A 425 37.43 39.81 -31.11
C GLY A 425 36.84 38.41 -31.10
N ASP A 426 36.81 37.81 -32.28
CA ASP A 426 36.29 36.50 -32.64
C ASP A 426 36.93 35.35 -31.84
N ASN A 427 36.12 34.44 -31.31
CA ASN A 427 36.28 32.99 -31.51
C ASN A 427 35.27 32.16 -30.69
N SER A 428 34.50 31.37 -31.42
CA SER A 428 33.88 30.11 -31.03
C SER A 428 34.49 29.43 -29.78
N LYS A 429 33.66 29.32 -28.73
CA LYS A 429 33.53 28.22 -27.75
C LYS A 429 33.00 28.78 -26.42
N ASP A 430 31.80 28.34 -26.05
CA ASP A 430 31.41 27.79 -24.75
C ASP A 430 29.98 28.24 -24.37
N PHE A 431 28.99 27.39 -24.67
CA PHE A 431 27.62 27.56 -24.18
C PHE A 431 27.48 27.12 -22.70
N THR A 432 28.60 26.82 -22.04
CA THR A 432 28.65 26.12 -20.75
C THR A 432 28.78 27.06 -19.54
N ARG A 433 28.88 28.39 -19.74
CA ARG A 433 29.08 29.36 -18.64
C ARG A 433 27.83 30.16 -18.24
N TYR A 434 26.63 29.65 -18.47
CA TYR A 434 25.40 30.21 -17.90
C TYR A 434 24.56 29.11 -17.24
N ILE A 435 25.17 28.45 -16.25
CA ILE A 435 24.43 27.74 -15.21
C ILE A 435 24.20 28.78 -14.11
N PRO A 436 22.98 29.33 -13.93
CA PRO A 436 22.71 30.13 -12.75
C PRO A 436 22.86 29.21 -11.51
N PRO A 437 23.52 29.67 -10.44
CA PRO A 437 23.67 28.89 -9.23
C PRO A 437 22.30 28.48 -8.66
N MET A 438 22.26 27.36 -7.93
CA MET A 438 21.11 26.97 -7.10
C MET A 438 20.61 28.20 -6.31
N PRO A 439 19.29 28.40 -6.15
CA PRO A 439 18.76 29.50 -5.36
C PRO A 439 19.39 29.45 -3.96
N LYS A 440 19.94 30.60 -3.53
CA LYS A 440 20.89 30.67 -2.41
C LYS A 440 20.36 30.17 -1.07
N HIS A 441 19.05 29.96 -0.88
CA HIS A 441 18.44 29.26 0.27
C HIS A 441 17.03 28.76 -0.07
N ARG A 442 16.61 27.59 0.46
CA ARG A 442 15.19 27.21 0.56
C ARG A 442 14.61 27.89 1.80
N ALA A 443 14.03 29.07 1.63
CA ALA A 443 13.40 29.76 2.75
C ALA A 443 11.96 29.25 2.93
N PHE A 444 11.66 28.66 4.10
CA PHE A 444 10.33 28.21 4.50
C PHE A 444 9.90 28.95 5.77
N TYR A 445 8.61 29.26 5.90
CA TYR A 445 8.01 29.64 7.18
C TYR A 445 7.62 28.39 7.96
N GLU A 446 8.37 28.08 9.02
CA GLU A 446 8.16 26.86 9.80
C GLU A 446 7.10 27.06 10.89
N TYR A 447 6.11 26.17 10.93
CA TYR A 447 5.14 26.06 12.01
C TYR A 447 5.43 24.76 12.78
N PRO A 448 6.00 24.85 14.01
CA PRO A 448 6.28 23.68 14.80
C PRO A 448 4.98 23.00 15.24
N LEU A 449 4.99 21.67 15.22
CA LEU A 449 3.85 20.83 15.63
C LEU A 449 4.17 20.10 16.94
N LEU A 450 3.15 19.98 17.79
CA LEU A 450 3.17 19.21 19.03
C LEU A 450 2.32 17.96 18.85
N ARG A 451 2.88 16.80 19.18
CA ARG A 451 2.16 15.51 19.17
C ARG A 451 1.33 15.35 20.44
N GLN A 452 0.06 15.01 20.27
CA GLN A 452 -0.80 14.48 21.33
C GLN A 452 -1.18 13.03 21.02
N THR A 453 -1.01 12.15 22.00
CA THR A 453 -1.20 10.69 21.83
C THR A 453 -2.28 10.18 22.76
N TYR A 454 -3.19 9.36 22.23
CA TYR A 454 -4.32 8.81 22.97
C TYR A 454 -4.06 7.36 23.39
N ARG A 455 -4.95 6.81 24.23
CA ARG A 455 -4.82 5.43 24.75
C ARG A 455 -5.15 4.36 23.71
N GLU A 456 -5.91 4.69 22.68
CA GLU A 456 -6.29 3.74 21.63
C GLU A 456 -5.15 3.55 20.62
N PHE A 457 -5.03 2.34 20.05
CA PHE A 457 -4.01 2.04 19.05
C PHE A 457 -4.15 2.97 17.84
N PHE A 458 -3.01 3.48 17.34
CA PHE A 458 -2.94 4.34 16.15
C PHE A 458 -3.69 5.68 16.26
N MET A 459 -4.07 6.10 17.47
CA MET A 459 -4.79 7.34 17.69
C MET A 459 -3.86 8.40 18.27
N TYR A 460 -3.51 9.38 17.46
CA TYR A 460 -2.68 10.54 17.82
C TYR A 460 -2.94 11.68 16.85
N ASP A 461 -2.76 12.92 17.31
CA ASP A 461 -2.92 14.14 16.53
C ASP A 461 -1.72 15.08 16.71
N TYR A 462 -1.60 16.01 15.78
CA TYR A 462 -0.59 17.04 15.75
C TYR A 462 -1.26 18.40 15.70
N ASP A 463 -1.02 19.18 16.75
CA ASP A 463 -1.51 20.54 16.89
C ASP A 463 -0.35 21.55 16.81
N LEU A 464 -0.67 22.81 16.58
CA LEU A 464 0.31 23.88 16.68
C LEU A 464 0.82 24.04 18.11
N VAL A 465 2.06 24.47 18.26
CA VAL A 465 2.59 24.85 19.59
C VAL A 465 1.74 25.97 20.18
N PRO A 466 1.29 25.87 21.45
CA PRO A 466 0.49 26.92 22.09
C PRO A 466 1.24 28.26 22.15
N ASP A 467 0.51 29.35 21.95
CA ASP A 467 1.06 30.70 22.10
C ASP A 467 1.42 31.01 23.57
N ALA A 468 2.09 32.13 23.82
CA ALA A 468 2.46 32.57 25.19
C ALA A 468 1.26 32.66 26.16
N ASN A 469 0.04 32.81 25.64
CA ASN A 469 -1.21 32.85 26.41
C ASN A 469 -1.81 31.45 26.69
N GLY A 470 -1.17 30.37 26.22
CA GLY A 470 -1.62 28.98 26.40
C GLY A 470 -2.73 28.51 25.44
N SER A 471 -3.14 29.35 24.49
CA SER A 471 -4.12 29.00 23.45
C SER A 471 -3.42 28.41 22.22
N VAL A 472 -4.00 27.35 21.64
CA VAL A 472 -3.55 26.78 20.36
C VAL A 472 -4.22 27.53 19.21
N PRO A 473 -3.47 28.10 18.24
CA PRO A 473 -4.07 28.77 17.10
C PRO A 473 -4.94 27.81 16.26
N LEU A 474 -6.14 28.25 15.88
CA LEU A 474 -7.06 27.46 15.05
C LEU A 474 -6.75 27.55 13.54
N SER A 475 -5.93 28.52 13.14
CA SER A 475 -5.59 28.77 11.74
C SER A 475 -4.17 29.29 11.60
N ILE A 476 -3.50 28.91 10.50
CA ILE A 476 -2.21 29.46 10.11
C ILE A 476 -2.38 30.49 8.98
N ASN A 477 -1.54 31.52 8.98
CA ASN A 477 -1.57 32.55 7.96
C ASN A 477 -0.53 32.21 6.88
N LEU A 478 -1.00 31.94 5.66
CA LEU A 478 -0.15 31.71 4.51
C LEU A 478 0.16 33.03 3.82
N THR A 479 1.40 33.17 3.36
CA THR A 479 1.82 34.29 2.51
C THR A 479 2.25 33.77 1.16
N SER A 480 2.01 34.54 0.10
CA SER A 480 2.45 34.18 -1.24
C SER A 480 3.99 34.21 -1.39
N ARG A 481 4.71 34.96 -0.52
CA ARG A 481 6.16 35.18 -0.61
C ARG A 481 7.02 33.95 -0.31
N MET A 482 6.68 33.17 0.72
CA MET A 482 7.46 32.01 1.13
C MET A 482 6.53 30.84 1.49
N PRO A 483 6.84 29.61 1.04
CA PRO A 483 6.05 28.45 1.40
C PRO A 483 6.11 28.17 2.90
N THR A 484 4.99 27.72 3.45
CA THR A 484 4.91 27.28 4.84
C THR A 484 5.34 25.82 4.95
N LEU A 485 6.05 25.47 6.02
CA LEU A 485 6.54 24.13 6.32
C LEU A 485 6.03 23.66 7.69
N MET A 486 5.53 22.43 7.72
CA MET A 486 5.20 21.70 8.94
C MET A 486 5.94 20.36 8.93
N LYS A 487 6.51 19.98 10.07
CA LYS A 487 7.23 18.71 10.25
C LYS A 487 6.56 17.91 11.36
N PHE A 488 6.33 16.62 11.11
CA PHE A 488 5.80 15.69 12.10
C PHE A 488 6.52 14.34 12.02
N GLU A 489 6.52 13.59 13.12
CA GLU A 489 7.24 12.31 13.21
C GLU A 489 6.27 11.14 13.32
N ILE A 490 6.61 10.01 12.72
CA ILE A 490 5.84 8.77 12.89
C ILE A 490 6.76 7.75 13.54
N GLY A 491 6.34 7.23 14.69
CA GLY A 491 7.10 6.25 15.45
C GLY A 491 7.21 4.91 14.73
N ASP A 492 8.26 4.18 15.04
CA ASP A 492 8.47 2.83 14.52
C ASP A 492 7.43 1.85 15.10
N VAL A 493 6.96 0.91 14.27
CA VAL A 493 6.16 -0.28 14.63
C VAL A 493 4.75 0.00 15.18
N TYR A 494 4.59 0.89 16.16
CA TYR A 494 3.33 1.15 16.86
C TYR A 494 2.43 2.17 16.16
N ASP A 495 3.00 3.09 15.37
CA ASP A 495 2.23 4.14 14.69
C ASP A 495 1.88 3.76 13.23
N ILE A 496 2.57 2.76 12.67
CA ILE A 496 2.50 2.40 11.24
C ILE A 496 1.29 1.53 10.86
N GLY A 497 0.50 1.08 11.84
CA GLY A 497 -0.59 0.12 11.64
C GLY A 497 -1.96 0.75 11.40
N GLY A 498 -2.09 2.08 11.39
CA GLY A 498 -3.32 2.82 11.13
C GLY A 498 -3.25 3.67 9.86
N THR A 499 -4.02 4.76 9.83
CA THR A 499 -4.08 5.73 8.72
C THR A 499 -3.91 7.15 9.24
N VAL A 500 -2.86 7.83 8.78
CA VAL A 500 -2.67 9.27 9.01
C VAL A 500 -3.48 10.05 7.98
N THR A 501 -4.19 11.07 8.43
CA THR A 501 -5.02 11.94 7.61
C THR A 501 -4.57 13.38 7.80
N PHE A 502 -4.25 14.03 6.70
CA PHE A 502 -4.02 15.47 6.63
C PHE A 502 -5.22 16.10 5.92
N ALA A 503 -5.98 16.92 6.63
CA ALA A 503 -7.08 17.71 6.09
C ALA A 503 -6.73 19.19 6.15
N LEU A 504 -7.16 19.93 5.14
CA LEU A 504 -6.90 21.36 5.01
C LEU A 504 -8.15 22.07 4.49
N ALA A 505 -8.46 23.23 5.06
CA ALA A 505 -9.58 24.07 4.68
C ALA A 505 -9.15 25.54 4.62
N MET A 506 -9.52 26.25 3.56
CA MET A 506 -9.38 27.71 3.51
C MET A 506 -10.55 28.36 4.22
N LYS A 507 -10.26 29.36 5.06
CA LYS A 507 -11.30 30.18 5.68
C LYS A 507 -11.81 31.16 4.62
N SER A 508 -13.05 31.00 4.17
CA SER A 508 -13.69 32.00 3.32
C SER A 508 -14.01 33.25 4.15
N ASP A 509 -13.69 34.43 3.63
CA ASP A 509 -14.07 35.70 4.24
C ASP A 509 -15.60 35.88 4.13
N ILE A 510 -16.33 35.33 5.10
CA ILE A 510 -17.76 35.62 5.28
C ILE A 510 -17.88 36.97 6.01
N MET A 511 -17.58 38.07 5.33
CA MET A 511 -18.16 39.37 5.63
C MET A 511 -19.24 39.64 4.58
N GLY A 512 -20.42 39.03 4.79
CA GLY A 512 -21.56 39.22 3.90
C GLY A 512 -22.81 38.37 4.18
N SER A 513 -22.77 37.36 5.06
CA SER A 513 -23.95 36.52 5.34
C SER A 513 -24.12 36.11 6.80
N MET A 514 -23.72 36.98 7.73
CA MET A 514 -24.16 36.91 9.14
C MET A 514 -24.79 38.24 9.58
N ALA A 515 -25.88 38.59 8.91
CA ALA A 515 -26.82 39.60 9.39
C ALA A 515 -28.26 39.13 9.14
N GLU A 516 -28.58 37.86 9.41
CA GLU A 516 -29.96 37.36 9.49
C GLU A 516 -29.99 35.95 10.13
N SER A 517 -29.70 35.84 11.43
CA SER A 517 -30.17 34.72 12.30
C SER A 517 -29.66 34.79 13.74
N SER A 518 -29.68 35.98 14.36
CA SER A 518 -29.64 36.10 15.82
C SER A 518 -30.86 36.87 16.32
N SER A 519 -32.01 36.20 16.33
CA SER A 519 -33.17 36.62 17.11
C SER A 519 -33.22 35.84 18.43
N SER A 520 -33.59 36.57 19.50
CA SER A 520 -33.66 36.21 20.93
C SER A 520 -32.31 36.28 21.68
N THR A 521 -32.09 37.11 22.71
CA THR A 521 -33.01 37.74 23.68
C THR A 521 -32.24 38.82 24.48
N SER A 522 -32.91 39.94 24.83
CA SER A 522 -32.58 40.96 25.88
C SER A 522 -31.22 41.71 25.78
N SER A 523 -31.10 43.02 25.94
CA SER A 523 -31.92 44.03 26.63
C SER A 523 -31.51 45.44 26.17
N ILE A 524 -32.50 46.33 26.19
CA ILE A 524 -32.47 47.75 25.87
C ILE A 524 -31.51 48.53 26.79
N HIS A 525 -30.66 49.39 26.22
CA HIS A 525 -30.35 50.70 26.78
C HIS A 525 -30.04 51.70 25.67
N ILE A 526 -30.82 52.78 25.65
CA ILE A 526 -30.62 53.99 24.85
C ILE A 526 -30.06 55.05 25.81
N ASP A 527 -29.01 55.75 25.39
CA ASP A 527 -28.74 57.17 25.68
C ASP A 527 -27.90 57.69 24.49
N LEU A 528 -28.42 58.56 23.61
CA LEU A 528 -28.59 60.02 23.75
C LEU A 528 -27.28 60.77 23.97
N ASN A 529 -26.61 61.13 22.87
CA ASN A 529 -26.26 62.53 22.53
C ASN A 529 -25.66 62.57 21.12
N GLY A 530 -26.30 63.34 20.23
CA GLY A 530 -25.92 63.45 18.83
C GLY A 530 -24.83 64.49 18.57
N GLU A 531 -23.96 64.17 17.61
CA GLU A 531 -23.69 64.99 16.42
C GLU A 531 -22.92 64.13 15.38
N PRO A 532 -23.13 64.34 14.06
CA PRO A 532 -22.58 63.48 13.03
C PRO A 532 -21.18 63.95 12.63
N ALA A 533 -20.16 63.15 12.92
CA ALA A 533 -18.83 63.35 12.35
C ALA A 533 -18.71 62.57 11.03
N ILE A 534 -18.79 63.34 9.94
CA ILE A 534 -18.37 62.96 8.60
C ILE A 534 -16.87 62.62 8.66
N ALA A 535 -16.51 61.34 8.84
CA ALA A 535 -15.15 60.83 8.65
C ALA A 535 -15.12 59.30 8.56
N GLU A 536 -15.84 58.71 7.62
CA GLU A 536 -15.54 57.32 7.19
C GLU A 536 -16.01 57.11 5.75
N LYS A 537 -15.37 57.84 4.84
CA LYS A 537 -15.46 57.56 3.42
C LYS A 537 -14.09 57.74 2.78
N LEU A 538 -13.13 56.98 3.28
CA LEU A 538 -11.85 56.67 2.64
C LEU A 538 -11.47 55.29 3.18
N THR A 539 -11.10 54.39 2.26
CA THR A 539 -10.77 52.96 2.44
C THR A 539 -11.94 51.98 2.59
N ALA A 540 -12.93 52.07 1.69
CA ALA A 540 -13.73 50.93 1.26
C ALA A 540 -13.62 50.71 -0.27
N GLU A 541 -12.47 51.08 -0.84
CA GLU A 541 -12.06 50.74 -2.20
C GLU A 541 -10.70 50.03 -2.07
N GLU A 542 -10.72 48.69 -2.06
CA GLU A 542 -9.66 47.75 -2.47
C GLU A 542 -9.80 46.40 -1.73
N MET A 543 -10.76 45.58 -2.13
CA MET A 543 -10.65 44.12 -2.00
C MET A 543 -11.40 43.50 -3.18
N LYS A 544 -10.81 43.61 -4.37
CA LYS A 544 -11.19 42.79 -5.51
C LYS A 544 -10.85 41.34 -5.15
N PHE A 545 -11.82 40.43 -5.30
CA PHE A 545 -11.62 38.98 -5.11
C PHE A 545 -10.48 38.47 -5.99
N THR A 546 -9.29 38.28 -5.41
CA THR A 546 -8.20 37.53 -6.04
C THR A 546 -8.49 36.05 -5.90
N ASN A 547 -8.51 35.30 -6.99
CA ASN A 547 -8.68 33.85 -6.93
C ASN A 547 -7.43 33.24 -6.28
N GLN A 548 -7.56 32.68 -5.08
CA GLN A 548 -6.44 32.08 -4.34
C GLN A 548 -6.45 30.56 -4.49
N THR A 549 -5.27 29.98 -4.71
CA THR A 549 -5.03 28.55 -4.73
C THR A 549 -3.90 28.18 -3.78
N VAL A 550 -4.09 27.13 -3.00
CA VAL A 550 -3.07 26.54 -2.14
C VAL A 550 -2.66 25.19 -2.71
N ILE A 551 -1.36 24.99 -2.93
CA ILE A 551 -0.76 23.71 -3.33
C ILE A 551 -0.12 23.05 -2.11
N VAL A 552 -0.45 21.78 -1.89
CA VAL A 552 0.03 20.97 -0.76
C VAL A 552 0.98 19.88 -1.26
N CYS A 553 2.16 19.82 -0.66
CA CYS A 553 3.14 18.74 -0.86
C CYS A 553 3.38 17.99 0.45
N ILE A 554 3.29 16.66 0.42
CA ILE A 554 3.49 15.78 1.57
C ILE A 554 4.47 14.68 1.17
N ARG A 555 5.57 14.54 1.91
CA ARG A 555 6.56 13.48 1.66
C ARG A 555 7.35 13.10 2.90
N LEU A 556 7.86 11.87 2.90
CA LEU A 556 8.77 11.33 3.89
C LEU A 556 10.21 11.85 3.63
N ASN A 557 10.90 12.23 4.70
CA ASN A 557 12.31 12.60 4.80
C ASN A 557 12.77 13.86 4.02
N GLU A 558 11.97 14.43 3.10
CA GLU A 558 12.35 15.62 2.34
C GLU A 558 11.17 16.62 2.20
N PRO A 559 11.38 17.92 2.47
CA PRO A 559 10.39 18.96 2.19
C PRO A 559 10.33 19.29 0.69
N GLY A 560 9.12 19.38 0.14
CA GLY A 560 8.87 19.76 -1.25
C GLY A 560 8.77 21.27 -1.43
N ILE A 561 9.00 21.75 -2.65
CA ILE A 561 8.68 23.13 -3.03
C ILE A 561 7.39 23.08 -3.86
N PRO A 562 6.27 23.65 -3.37
CA PRO A 562 5.05 23.77 -4.14
C PRO A 562 5.29 24.60 -5.40
N THR A 563 4.89 24.09 -6.55
CA THR A 563 5.16 24.73 -7.85
C THR A 563 3.88 24.77 -8.68
N TRP A 564 3.52 25.96 -9.14
CA TRP A 564 2.36 26.18 -10.01
C TRP A 564 2.51 25.42 -11.34
N PRO A 565 1.45 24.82 -11.91
CA PRO A 565 0.05 24.83 -11.46
C PRO A 565 -0.36 23.69 -10.51
N ASP A 566 0.32 22.55 -10.55
CA ASP A 566 -0.16 21.32 -9.90
C ASP A 566 0.99 20.41 -9.45
N LYS A 567 2.18 20.97 -9.17
CA LYS A 567 3.41 20.18 -8.96
C LYS A 567 4.03 20.40 -7.58
N CYS A 568 4.75 19.38 -7.14
CA CYS A 568 5.62 19.40 -5.97
C CYS A 568 7.01 18.97 -6.41
N THR A 569 7.99 19.85 -6.21
CA THR A 569 9.38 19.60 -6.60
C THR A 569 10.21 19.21 -5.38
N TYR A 570 10.95 18.11 -5.49
CA TYR A 570 11.78 17.55 -4.43
C TYR A 570 13.17 17.30 -4.98
N GLY A 571 14.05 18.28 -4.79
CA GLY A 571 15.34 18.35 -5.47
C GLY A 571 15.15 18.41 -6.98
N ARG A 572 15.23 17.25 -7.64
CA ARG A 572 15.11 17.06 -9.11
C ARG A 572 13.93 16.19 -9.52
N HIS A 573 13.24 15.57 -8.57
CA HIS A 573 12.02 14.83 -8.85
C HIS A 573 10.82 15.77 -8.80
N VAL A 574 9.98 15.71 -9.83
CA VAL A 574 8.75 16.49 -9.91
C VAL A 574 7.58 15.51 -9.85
N PHE A 575 6.74 15.65 -8.83
CA PHE A 575 5.51 14.87 -8.70
C PHE A 575 4.29 15.76 -8.83
N THR A 576 3.14 15.16 -9.06
CA THR A 576 1.84 15.83 -8.91
C THR A 576 1.62 16.24 -7.46
N ALA A 577 0.99 17.39 -7.26
CA ALA A 577 0.62 17.89 -5.95
C ALA A 577 -0.27 16.87 -5.22
N ASN A 578 -0.09 16.79 -3.89
CA ASN A 578 -0.84 15.85 -3.07
C ASN A 578 -2.28 16.32 -2.83
N ALA A 579 -2.47 17.63 -2.74
CA ALA A 579 -3.76 18.29 -2.69
C ALA A 579 -3.66 19.71 -3.27
N ILE A 580 -4.78 20.21 -3.81
CA ILE A 580 -4.93 21.57 -4.32
C ILE A 580 -6.27 22.09 -3.81
N ILE A 581 -6.27 23.32 -3.28
CA ILE A 581 -7.46 23.96 -2.72
C ILE A 581 -7.65 25.33 -3.35
N ASN A 582 -8.88 25.68 -3.72
CA ASN A 582 -9.24 26.96 -4.31
C ASN A 582 -10.34 27.67 -3.51
N ASN A 583 -10.25 28.99 -3.37
CA ASN A 583 -11.23 29.81 -2.64
C ASN A 583 -12.51 30.12 -3.44
N THR A 584 -12.72 29.46 -4.58
CA THR A 584 -13.82 29.77 -5.50
C THR A 584 -15.17 29.18 -5.07
N ASN A 585 -15.18 27.99 -4.45
CA ASN A 585 -16.38 27.28 -4.00
C ASN A 585 -16.10 26.56 -2.67
N GLU A 586 -17.13 26.33 -1.83
CA GLU A 586 -16.99 25.57 -0.57
C GLU A 586 -16.44 24.15 -0.79
N ASP A 587 -16.88 23.46 -1.86
CA ASP A 587 -16.40 22.12 -2.22
C ASP A 587 -14.93 22.10 -2.65
N THR A 588 -14.41 23.21 -3.20
CA THR A 588 -12.99 23.34 -3.60
C THR A 588 -12.13 23.96 -2.52
N GLY A 589 -12.76 24.49 -1.46
CA GLY A 589 -12.13 25.14 -0.32
C GLY A 589 -11.60 24.17 0.73
N THR A 590 -11.84 22.86 0.57
CA THR A 590 -11.33 21.81 1.46
C THR A 590 -10.64 20.70 0.67
N SER A 591 -9.63 20.08 1.28
CA SER A 591 -8.98 18.89 0.73
C SER A 591 -8.46 17.99 1.83
N VAL A 592 -8.36 16.71 1.52
CA VAL A 592 -7.92 15.66 2.45
C VAL A 592 -6.92 14.77 1.72
N VAL A 593 -5.92 14.28 2.44
CA VAL A 593 -4.96 13.27 2.00
C VAL A 593 -4.85 12.19 3.07
N HIS A 594 -5.00 10.93 2.67
CA HIS A 594 -4.88 9.77 3.55
C HIS A 594 -3.59 9.00 3.25
N ILE A 595 -2.83 8.68 4.30
CA ILE A 595 -1.61 7.89 4.26
C ILE A 595 -1.87 6.60 5.03
N PRO A 596 -2.42 5.56 4.38
CA PRO A 596 -2.64 4.26 5.00
C PRO A 596 -1.30 3.57 5.28
N PHE A 597 -1.20 2.91 6.43
CA PHE A 597 0.03 2.26 6.92
C PHE A 597 1.27 3.12 6.69
N PRO A 598 1.36 4.30 7.33
CA PRO A 598 2.40 5.27 7.06
C PRO A 598 3.79 4.72 7.42
N GLU A 599 4.81 5.07 6.64
CA GLU A 599 6.21 4.78 6.94
C GLU A 599 6.65 5.55 8.18
N SER A 600 7.45 4.91 9.02
CA SER A 600 8.08 5.60 10.15
C SER A 600 9.15 6.58 9.67
N GLY A 601 9.37 7.62 10.48
CA GLY A 601 10.33 8.70 10.18
C GLY A 601 9.68 10.09 10.15
N SER A 602 10.45 11.07 9.68
CA SER A 602 10.01 12.47 9.64
C SER A 602 9.27 12.75 8.34
N TRP A 603 8.04 13.22 8.46
CA TRP A 603 7.21 13.66 7.35
C TRP A 603 7.14 15.18 7.29
N TYR A 604 7.16 15.70 6.07
CA TYR A 604 7.12 17.13 5.79
C TYR A 604 5.87 17.47 4.99
N VAL A 605 5.15 18.51 5.44
CA VAL A 605 4.03 19.12 4.71
C VAL A 605 4.43 20.54 4.35
N THR A 606 4.40 20.87 3.06
CA THR A 606 4.66 22.23 2.59
C THR A 606 3.47 22.79 1.84
N LEU A 607 3.16 24.06 2.12
CA LEU A 607 2.00 24.78 1.59
C LEU A 607 2.45 26.02 0.84
N GLY A 608 2.03 26.16 -0.41
CA GLY A 608 2.32 27.33 -1.23
C GLY A 608 1.03 28.04 -1.63
N LEU A 609 0.96 29.36 -1.38
CA LEU A 609 -0.16 30.21 -1.76
C LEU A 609 0.12 30.89 -3.12
N PHE A 610 -0.80 30.73 -4.05
CA PHE A 610 -0.77 31.32 -5.38
C PHE A 610 -2.02 32.17 -5.59
N CYS A 611 -1.85 33.43 -5.95
CA CYS A 611 -2.95 34.37 -6.12
C CYS A 611 -3.10 34.72 -7.60
N HIS A 612 -4.33 34.70 -8.10
CA HIS A 612 -4.63 34.91 -9.50
C HIS A 612 -5.40 36.22 -9.69
N GLY A 613 -4.82 37.12 -10.47
CA GLY A 613 -5.54 38.25 -11.05
C GLY A 613 -6.35 37.85 -12.28
N GLU A 614 -7.31 38.69 -12.69
CA GLU A 614 -8.20 38.49 -13.86
C GLU A 614 -7.46 38.32 -15.21
N THR A 615 -6.13 38.48 -15.28
CA THR A 615 -5.32 38.48 -16.51
C THR A 615 -4.40 37.26 -16.70
N ILE A 616 -4.43 36.24 -15.84
CA ILE A 616 -3.36 35.20 -15.85
C ILE A 616 -3.49 34.16 -16.98
N GLU A 617 -4.69 33.80 -17.44
CA GLU A 617 -4.81 32.93 -18.63
C GLU A 617 -4.22 33.58 -19.90
N ALA A 618 -4.26 34.91 -19.98
CA ALA A 618 -3.57 35.66 -21.03
C ALA A 618 -2.05 35.72 -20.77
N THR A 619 -1.62 35.93 -19.52
CA THR A 619 -0.20 36.13 -19.17
C THR A 619 0.67 34.88 -19.34
N ALA A 620 0.14 33.68 -19.06
CA ALA A 620 0.84 32.42 -19.34
C ALA A 620 1.05 32.18 -20.84
N ARG A 621 0.10 32.62 -21.69
CA ARG A 621 0.25 32.64 -23.16
C ARG A 621 1.23 33.71 -23.63
N THR A 622 1.20 34.91 -23.03
CA THR A 622 2.09 36.03 -23.40
C THR A 622 3.57 35.73 -23.07
N THR A 623 3.86 35.11 -21.91
CA THR A 623 5.23 34.77 -21.49
C THR A 623 5.90 33.73 -22.38
N ILE A 624 5.14 32.73 -22.88
CA ILE A 624 5.65 31.74 -23.85
C ILE A 624 6.02 32.44 -25.16
N ILE A 625 5.19 33.36 -25.64
CA ILE A 625 5.48 34.12 -26.87
C ILE A 625 6.67 35.07 -26.70
N ASP A 626 6.81 35.72 -25.55
CA ASP A 626 7.97 36.59 -25.26
C ASP A 626 9.29 35.81 -25.16
N SER A 627 9.25 34.57 -24.65
CA SER A 627 10.38 33.64 -24.72
C SER A 627 10.77 33.33 -26.17
N VAL A 628 9.79 33.05 -27.04
CA VAL A 628 10.05 32.80 -28.46
C VAL A 628 10.64 34.05 -29.15
N LYS A 629 10.14 35.25 -28.85
CA LYS A 629 10.71 36.53 -29.34
C LYS A 629 12.17 36.72 -28.93
N THR A 630 12.51 36.35 -27.70
CA THR A 630 13.88 36.43 -27.17
C THR A 630 14.81 35.45 -27.87
N PHE A 631 14.36 34.22 -28.14
CA PHE A 631 15.12 33.23 -28.91
C PHE A 631 15.38 33.70 -30.35
N ILE A 632 14.37 34.28 -31.01
CA ILE A 632 14.50 34.84 -32.36
C ILE A 632 15.53 35.97 -32.39
N ARG A 633 15.50 36.87 -31.39
CA ARG A 633 16.46 37.97 -31.27
C ARG A 633 17.90 37.47 -31.08
N TYR A 634 18.09 36.44 -30.25
CA TYR A 634 19.41 35.87 -30.01
C TYR A 634 20.00 35.24 -31.27
N ASN A 635 19.16 34.57 -32.06
CA ASN A 635 19.55 33.93 -33.32
C ASN A 635 19.38 34.84 -34.54
N ARG A 636 19.32 36.17 -34.35
CA ARG A 636 19.04 37.13 -35.43
C ARG A 636 20.02 37.08 -36.61
N GLN A 637 21.26 36.63 -36.37
CA GLN A 637 22.27 36.50 -37.41
C GLN A 637 21.85 35.47 -38.48
N MET A 638 21.08 34.44 -38.10
CA MET A 638 20.57 33.43 -39.02
C MET A 638 19.44 33.93 -39.92
N LEU A 639 18.73 34.99 -39.50
CA LEU A 639 17.70 35.65 -40.33
C LEU A 639 18.32 36.40 -41.52
N LYS A 640 19.63 36.71 -41.46
CA LYS A 640 20.38 37.34 -42.56
C LYS A 640 20.86 36.31 -43.60
N SER A 641 21.02 35.04 -43.22
CA SER A 641 21.50 33.94 -44.07
C SER A 641 20.40 33.04 -44.66
N PHE A 642 19.13 33.42 -44.51
CA PHE A 642 18.01 32.64 -45.08
C PHE A 642 18.10 32.47 -46.59
N ASN A 643 17.89 31.24 -47.04
CA ASN A 643 17.83 30.91 -48.46
C ASN A 643 16.57 31.53 -49.12
N SER A 644 16.75 32.24 -50.24
CA SER A 644 15.68 32.93 -50.97
C SER A 644 14.62 32.00 -51.58
N GLN A 645 14.82 30.68 -51.52
CA GLN A 645 13.91 29.65 -52.02
C GLN A 645 12.95 29.05 -50.97
N CYS A 646 13.00 29.44 -49.68
CA CYS A 646 12.05 28.95 -48.68
C CYS A 646 10.62 29.47 -48.92
N SER A 647 9.59 28.61 -48.78
CA SER A 647 8.17 29.02 -48.80
C SER A 647 7.86 30.09 -47.75
N CYS A 648 8.51 29.98 -46.60
CA CYS A 648 8.34 30.81 -45.44
C CYS A 648 8.85 32.26 -45.64
N VAL A 649 9.76 32.48 -46.61
CA VAL A 649 10.31 33.80 -46.97
C VAL A 649 9.37 34.60 -47.90
N LYS A 650 8.51 33.92 -48.67
CA LYS A 650 7.63 34.57 -49.66
C LYS A 650 6.47 35.34 -49.05
N GLU A 651 6.05 34.97 -47.84
CA GLU A 651 4.95 35.63 -47.10
C GLU A 651 5.45 36.66 -46.08
N LEU A 652 6.75 36.72 -45.80
CA LEU A 652 7.35 37.59 -44.79
C LEU A 652 8.12 38.74 -45.45
N ASN A 653 7.80 39.99 -45.07
CA ASN A 653 8.57 41.16 -45.48
C ASN A 653 9.91 41.21 -44.72
N LEU A 654 10.87 40.41 -45.16
CA LEU A 654 12.13 40.17 -44.43
C LEU A 654 12.99 41.41 -44.21
N SER A 655 12.89 42.44 -45.04
CA SER A 655 13.58 43.72 -44.81
C SER A 655 12.98 44.45 -43.61
N HIS A 656 11.65 44.50 -43.49
CA HIS A 656 10.95 45.11 -42.36
C HIS A 656 11.25 44.40 -41.02
N TYR A 657 11.24 43.07 -41.01
CA TYR A 657 11.53 42.31 -39.78
C TYR A 657 13.01 42.34 -39.40
N ARG A 658 13.94 42.40 -40.36
CA ARG A 658 15.37 42.56 -40.07
C ARG A 658 15.67 43.86 -39.34
N GLU A 659 14.95 44.94 -39.68
CA GLU A 659 15.06 46.25 -39.04
C GLU A 659 14.28 46.30 -37.71
N CYS A 660 13.12 45.63 -37.63
CA CYS A 660 12.30 45.54 -36.42
C CYS A 660 12.98 44.79 -35.26
N LEU A 661 13.76 43.75 -35.56
CA LEU A 661 14.44 42.95 -34.53
C LEU A 661 15.62 43.66 -33.84
N ASP A 662 16.07 44.79 -34.40
CA ASP A 662 17.14 45.61 -33.82
C ASP A 662 16.61 46.65 -32.81
N THR A 663 15.30 46.89 -32.74
CA THR A 663 14.68 47.83 -31.79
C THR A 663 13.71 47.14 -30.81
N GLN A 664 13.90 47.35 -29.51
CA GLN A 664 13.09 46.72 -28.44
C GLN A 664 11.59 47.06 -28.56
N ALA A 665 11.26 48.28 -28.99
CA ALA A 665 9.88 48.77 -29.13
C ALA A 665 9.11 48.11 -30.29
N CYS A 666 9.81 47.64 -31.33
CA CYS A 666 9.18 46.96 -32.46
C CYS A 666 8.95 45.47 -32.15
N LEU A 667 9.92 44.80 -31.51
CA LEU A 667 9.81 43.41 -31.05
C LEU A 667 8.61 43.19 -30.11
N SER A 668 8.34 44.15 -29.21
CA SER A 668 7.18 44.11 -28.31
C SER A 668 5.84 44.26 -29.03
N ARG A 669 5.81 44.90 -30.21
CA ARG A 669 4.59 45.12 -31.02
C ARG A 669 4.28 44.01 -32.02
N MET A 670 5.17 43.04 -32.21
CA MET A 670 4.94 41.91 -33.12
C MET A 670 3.82 41.00 -32.62
N ASN A 671 2.94 40.60 -33.54
CA ASN A 671 1.82 39.70 -33.26
C ASN A 671 2.30 38.25 -33.09
N GLU A 672 1.49 37.43 -32.40
CA GLU A 672 1.78 36.01 -32.12
C GLU A 672 2.02 35.20 -33.41
N THR A 673 1.16 35.38 -34.40
CA THR A 673 1.25 34.72 -35.71
C THR A 673 2.54 35.09 -36.45
N GLU A 674 3.02 36.33 -36.32
CA GLU A 674 4.27 36.79 -36.96
C GLU A 674 5.49 36.19 -36.26
N THR A 675 5.45 36.11 -34.93
CA THR A 675 6.49 35.52 -34.09
C THR A 675 6.66 34.02 -34.36
N LEU A 676 5.55 33.28 -34.43
CA LEU A 676 5.57 31.84 -34.69
C LEU A 676 6.00 31.53 -36.12
N LYS A 677 5.59 32.31 -37.12
CA LYS A 677 6.07 32.14 -38.50
C LYS A 677 7.59 32.30 -38.60
N ILE A 678 8.19 33.28 -37.93
CA ILE A 678 9.65 33.48 -37.93
C ILE A 678 10.39 32.33 -37.23
N LYS A 679 9.83 31.82 -36.13
CA LYS A 679 10.32 30.60 -35.47
C LYS A 679 10.28 29.42 -36.45
N GLU A 680 9.17 29.19 -37.13
CA GLU A 680 9.04 28.11 -38.11
C GLU A 680 10.06 28.25 -39.25
N CYS A 681 10.33 29.46 -39.73
CA CYS A 681 11.39 29.71 -40.72
C CYS A 681 12.79 29.31 -40.21
N LEU A 682 13.14 29.66 -38.96
CA LEU A 682 14.43 29.30 -38.35
C LEU A 682 14.58 27.77 -38.24
N MET A 683 13.44 27.09 -38.07
CA MET A 683 13.28 25.66 -37.83
C MET A 683 12.93 24.90 -39.12
N ASP A 684 13.13 25.47 -40.31
CA ASP A 684 12.92 24.78 -41.57
C ASP A 684 14.26 24.42 -42.21
N ALA A 685 14.47 23.13 -42.47
CA ALA A 685 15.65 22.60 -43.14
C ALA A 685 15.88 23.22 -44.53
N LYS A 686 14.82 23.67 -45.22
CA LYS A 686 14.92 24.38 -46.52
C LYS A 686 15.43 25.82 -46.38
N CYS A 687 15.38 26.38 -45.17
CA CYS A 687 15.65 27.78 -44.89
C CYS A 687 17.02 28.00 -44.22
N THR A 688 17.43 27.10 -43.31
CA THR A 688 18.69 27.18 -42.53
C THR A 688 19.65 25.98 -42.74
N ALA A 689 19.35 25.10 -43.70
CA ALA A 689 20.22 23.99 -44.13
C ALA A 689 20.78 23.13 -42.96
N ALA A 690 22.10 22.97 -42.86
CA ALA A 690 22.77 22.07 -41.90
C ALA A 690 22.65 22.49 -40.42
N GLU A 691 22.23 23.72 -40.14
CA GLU A 691 22.13 24.24 -38.77
C GLU A 691 20.74 24.06 -38.16
N HIS A 692 19.72 23.73 -38.97
CA HIS A 692 18.35 23.47 -38.53
C HIS A 692 18.29 22.48 -37.35
N VAL A 693 19.06 21.39 -37.39
CA VAL A 693 19.06 20.37 -36.33
C VAL A 693 19.62 20.92 -35.00
N LYS A 694 20.62 21.81 -35.07
CA LYS A 694 21.21 22.46 -33.90
C LYS A 694 20.28 23.53 -33.33
N LEU A 695 19.68 24.36 -34.20
CA LEU A 695 18.69 25.35 -33.80
C LEU A 695 17.43 24.70 -33.22
N SER A 696 17.03 23.54 -33.74
CA SER A 696 15.87 22.80 -33.24
C SER A 696 16.11 22.23 -31.85
N LYS A 697 17.26 21.59 -31.65
CA LYS A 697 17.69 21.14 -30.33
C LYS A 697 17.90 22.32 -29.35
N ALA A 698 18.43 23.45 -29.82
CA ALA A 698 18.63 24.65 -29.00
C ALA A 698 17.31 25.34 -28.65
N PHE A 699 16.35 25.36 -29.57
CA PHE A 699 14.99 25.85 -29.32
C PHE A 699 14.26 24.94 -28.34
N ASP A 700 14.36 23.62 -28.46
CA ASP A 700 13.75 22.69 -27.51
C ASP A 700 14.34 22.86 -26.11
N ILE A 701 15.66 23.01 -25.99
CA ILE A 701 16.33 23.29 -24.73
C ILE A 701 15.93 24.67 -24.18
N HIS A 702 15.89 25.70 -25.02
CA HIS A 702 15.49 27.05 -24.62
C HIS A 702 14.02 27.12 -24.23
N HIS A 703 13.13 26.45 -24.96
CA HIS A 703 11.70 26.42 -24.70
C HIS A 703 11.40 25.64 -23.42
N LYS A 704 12.05 24.49 -23.23
CA LYS A 704 12.03 23.74 -21.97
C LYS A 704 12.57 24.58 -20.80
N ARG A 705 13.70 25.27 -20.99
CA ARG A 705 14.26 26.15 -19.96
C ARG A 705 13.47 27.43 -19.73
N ALA A 706 12.77 27.98 -20.72
CA ALA A 706 11.97 29.18 -20.57
C ALA A 706 10.58 28.89 -20.00
N THR A 707 10.06 27.68 -20.20
CA THR A 707 8.94 27.16 -19.41
C THR A 707 9.38 26.80 -17.98
N GLU A 708 10.63 26.40 -17.78
CA GLU A 708 11.25 26.26 -16.43
C GLU A 708 11.69 27.62 -15.81
N GLN A 709 12.04 28.64 -16.60
CA GLN A 709 12.50 29.97 -16.15
C GLN A 709 11.37 31.00 -16.10
N SER A 710 10.26 30.84 -16.81
CA SER A 710 9.03 31.59 -16.46
C SER A 710 8.49 31.14 -15.08
N VAL A 711 9.05 30.07 -14.53
CA VAL A 711 8.80 29.55 -13.18
C VAL A 711 9.93 29.90 -12.20
N ASN A 712 11.17 30.19 -12.64
CA ASN A 712 12.31 30.44 -11.74
C ASN A 712 13.19 31.69 -12.06
N GLY A 713 12.79 32.54 -13.00
CA GLY A 713 13.51 33.74 -13.40
C GLY A 713 12.59 34.95 -13.34
N LYS A 714 12.68 35.70 -12.24
CA LYS A 714 11.89 36.91 -11.95
C LYS A 714 10.40 36.67 -11.65
N SER A 715 10.14 35.70 -10.78
CA SER A 715 9.40 35.91 -9.54
C SER A 715 9.34 34.59 -8.79
N ILE A 716 9.72 34.56 -7.52
CA ILE A 716 9.26 33.54 -6.55
C ILE A 716 7.73 33.70 -6.28
N LEU A 717 7.01 34.43 -7.15
CA LEU A 717 5.68 34.94 -6.94
C LEU A 717 4.97 35.20 -8.28
N GLY A 718 4.21 34.23 -8.80
CA GLY A 718 3.28 34.46 -9.91
C GLY A 718 2.48 35.76 -9.68
N CYS A 719 2.38 36.57 -10.75
CA CYS A 719 2.10 38.01 -10.74
C CYS A 719 1.06 38.57 -9.75
N SER A 720 1.42 39.77 -9.24
CA SER A 720 0.60 40.84 -8.63
C SER A 720 -0.18 40.49 -7.37
N ASP A 721 0.56 40.36 -6.27
CA ASP A 721 0.54 41.32 -5.14
C ASP A 721 1.47 40.76 -4.07
N ALA A 722 2.50 41.53 -3.69
CA ALA A 722 3.46 41.09 -2.68
C ALA A 722 2.84 40.90 -1.29
N ASN A 723 1.53 41.18 -1.12
CA ASN A 723 0.81 41.11 0.14
C ASN A 723 -0.44 40.20 0.05
N CYS A 724 -0.41 39.15 -0.78
CA CYS A 724 -1.48 38.16 -0.75
C CYS A 724 -1.29 37.20 0.43
N ASN A 725 -2.23 37.25 1.37
CA ASN A 725 -2.30 36.36 2.52
C ASN A 725 -3.64 35.63 2.57
N THR A 726 -3.66 34.48 3.24
CA THR A 726 -4.91 33.73 3.49
C THR A 726 -4.79 32.93 4.76
N SER A 727 -5.90 32.79 5.48
CA SER A 727 -5.94 31.97 6.68
C SER A 727 -6.50 30.59 6.39
N ILE A 728 -5.82 29.55 6.84
CA ILE A 728 -6.22 28.17 6.62
C ILE A 728 -6.30 27.44 7.96
N ALA A 729 -7.25 26.52 8.07
CA ALA A 729 -7.33 25.57 9.16
C ALA A 729 -6.86 24.19 8.66
N PHE A 730 -6.08 23.49 9.45
CA PHE A 730 -5.65 22.13 9.13
C PHE A 730 -6.01 21.16 10.25
N THR A 731 -6.03 19.88 9.94
CA THR A 731 -6.13 18.81 10.91
C THR A 731 -5.19 17.70 10.49
N LEU A 732 -4.26 17.34 11.36
CA LEU A 732 -3.33 16.25 11.14
C LEU A 732 -3.50 15.21 12.25
N ALA A 733 -4.14 14.10 11.93
CA ALA A 733 -4.47 13.07 12.92
C ALA A 733 -4.37 11.67 12.33
N SER A 734 -4.04 10.70 13.17
CA SER A 734 -4.05 9.28 12.86
C SER A 734 -5.23 8.60 13.52
N ASN A 735 -5.85 7.69 12.78
CA ASN A 735 -6.95 6.86 13.23
C ASN A 735 -6.72 5.41 12.78
N PRO A 736 -7.32 4.41 13.44
CA PRO A 736 -7.22 3.02 13.01
C PRO A 736 -7.67 2.79 11.56
N CYS A 737 -8.87 3.24 11.19
CA CYS A 737 -9.36 3.16 9.81
C CYS A 737 -9.49 4.56 9.19
N VAL A 738 -9.68 4.63 7.87
CA VAL A 738 -9.84 5.88 7.13
C VAL A 738 -11.00 6.69 7.75
N THR A 739 -10.74 7.91 8.23
CA THR A 739 -11.75 8.73 8.97
C THR A 739 -12.31 8.08 10.25
N GLY A 740 -11.61 7.12 10.85
CA GLY A 740 -12.01 6.46 12.10
C GLY A 740 -13.12 5.40 11.96
N ARG A 741 -13.60 5.13 10.74
CA ARG A 741 -14.61 4.12 10.46
C ARG A 741 -14.33 3.42 9.14
N CYS A 742 -15.05 2.34 8.88
CA CYS A 742 -15.12 1.78 7.54
C CYS A 742 -16.34 2.34 6.80
N GLY A 743 -16.44 2.07 5.51
CA GLY A 743 -17.63 2.34 4.70
C GLY A 743 -18.87 1.68 5.31
N ARG A 744 -20.05 2.02 4.81
CA ARG A 744 -21.35 1.65 5.41
C ARG A 744 -21.51 0.14 5.67
N ASN A 745 -20.84 -0.68 4.88
CA ASN A 745 -20.91 -2.14 4.93
C ASN A 745 -19.66 -2.77 5.55
N GLY A 746 -18.89 -2.03 6.34
CA GLY A 746 -17.67 -2.51 7.00
C GLY A 746 -17.59 -2.15 8.47
N ARG A 747 -16.75 -2.88 9.21
CA ARG A 747 -16.38 -2.55 10.59
C ARG A 747 -14.86 -2.57 10.74
N CYS A 748 -14.34 -1.58 11.46
CA CYS A 748 -12.91 -1.46 11.74
C CYS A 748 -12.53 -2.37 12.89
N TYR A 749 -11.50 -3.21 12.71
CA TYR A 749 -10.98 -4.10 13.74
C TYR A 749 -9.46 -4.02 13.81
N HIS A 750 -8.92 -4.29 15.00
CA HIS A 750 -7.48 -4.41 15.23
C HIS A 750 -7.10 -5.89 15.24
N TYR A 751 -6.07 -6.21 14.46
CA TYR A 751 -5.53 -7.56 14.35
C TYR A 751 -4.07 -7.56 14.76
N MET A 752 -3.61 -8.73 15.22
CA MET A 752 -2.23 -8.97 15.58
C MET A 752 -1.71 -10.15 14.77
N SER A 753 -0.63 -9.95 14.03
CA SER A 753 0.05 -10.98 13.21
C SER A 753 1.55 -10.90 13.47
N GLY A 754 2.17 -12.00 13.90
CA GLY A 754 3.62 -12.05 14.14
C GLY A 754 4.16 -11.08 15.20
N GLY A 755 3.33 -10.64 16.16
CA GLY A 755 3.72 -9.64 17.16
C GLY A 755 3.37 -8.19 16.79
N PHE A 756 2.92 -7.97 15.56
CA PHE A 756 2.64 -6.66 14.98
C PHE A 756 1.14 -6.39 14.93
N VAL A 757 0.74 -5.18 15.33
CA VAL A 757 -0.66 -4.76 15.34
C VAL A 757 -0.94 -3.91 14.09
N PHE A 758 -2.10 -4.12 13.49
CA PHE A 758 -2.61 -3.31 12.39
C PHE A 758 -4.14 -3.27 12.44
N SER A 759 -4.72 -2.25 11.84
CA SER A 759 -6.17 -2.15 11.65
C SER A 759 -6.57 -2.44 10.21
N THR A 760 -7.74 -3.06 10.05
CA THR A 760 -8.34 -3.33 8.74
C THR A 760 -9.85 -3.31 8.83
N CYS A 761 -10.50 -2.99 7.71
CA CYS A 761 -11.94 -3.14 7.56
C CYS A 761 -12.32 -4.59 7.30
N LEU A 762 -13.32 -5.08 8.03
CA LEU A 762 -14.01 -6.33 7.74
C LEU A 762 -15.35 -6.02 7.09
N CYS A 763 -15.53 -6.54 5.89
CA CYS A 763 -16.71 -6.26 5.09
C CYS A 763 -17.83 -7.23 5.41
N LEU A 764 -19.04 -6.69 5.53
CA LEU A 764 -20.30 -7.40 5.73
C LEU A 764 -20.92 -7.70 4.36
N LYS A 765 -21.84 -8.68 4.29
CA LYS A 765 -22.67 -8.95 3.11
C LYS A 765 -21.90 -9.06 1.77
N PHE A 766 -20.77 -9.78 1.76
CA PHE A 766 -19.91 -9.99 0.59
C PHE A 766 -19.34 -8.72 -0.07
N TYR A 767 -19.46 -7.56 0.58
CA TYR A 767 -18.75 -6.35 0.14
C TYR A 767 -17.24 -6.56 0.22
N ARG A 768 -16.48 -5.84 -0.60
CA ARG A 768 -15.01 -5.97 -0.69
C ARG A 768 -14.33 -4.62 -0.79
N GLY A 769 -13.01 -4.63 -0.95
CA GLY A 769 -12.17 -3.43 -1.02
C GLY A 769 -11.69 -2.93 0.35
N TRP A 770 -10.82 -1.92 0.33
CA TRP A 770 -10.16 -1.39 1.53
C TRP A 770 -11.15 -0.84 2.57
N ASP A 771 -12.22 -0.19 2.09
CA ASP A 771 -13.23 0.46 2.93
C ASP A 771 -14.62 -0.21 2.84
N CYS A 772 -14.71 -1.41 2.28
CA CYS A 772 -15.97 -2.16 2.15
C CYS A 772 -17.08 -1.42 1.36
N THR A 773 -16.67 -0.70 0.32
CA THR A 773 -17.57 0.06 -0.57
C THR A 773 -17.88 -0.65 -1.88
N GLU A 774 -17.14 -1.72 -2.21
CA GLU A 774 -17.27 -2.45 -3.48
C GLU A 774 -18.41 -3.47 -3.41
N ASP A 775 -19.34 -3.41 -4.37
CA ASP A 775 -20.57 -4.20 -4.43
C ASP A 775 -20.58 -5.29 -5.52
N SER A 776 -19.51 -5.39 -6.32
CA SER A 776 -19.43 -6.25 -7.52
C SER A 776 -19.77 -7.73 -7.33
N GLN A 777 -19.60 -8.30 -6.13
CA GLN A 777 -19.91 -9.70 -5.83
C GLN A 777 -21.03 -9.88 -4.80
N VAL A 778 -21.77 -8.83 -4.46
CA VAL A 778 -22.88 -8.93 -3.50
C VAL A 778 -24.05 -9.67 -4.17
N PRO A 779 -24.40 -10.89 -3.72
CA PRO A 779 -25.53 -11.61 -4.28
C PRO A 779 -26.82 -10.84 -3.97
N SER A 780 -27.73 -10.76 -4.95
CA SER A 780 -29.01 -10.08 -4.77
C SER A 780 -29.82 -10.72 -3.62
N SER A 781 -30.53 -9.92 -2.80
CA SER A 781 -31.36 -10.44 -1.71
C SER A 781 -32.39 -11.49 -2.17
N ILE A 782 -32.84 -11.41 -3.44
CA ILE A 782 -33.73 -12.40 -4.07
C ILE A 782 -33.04 -13.76 -4.21
N SER A 783 -31.75 -13.79 -4.56
CA SER A 783 -30.98 -15.03 -4.71
C SER A 783 -30.75 -15.72 -3.36
N ILE A 784 -30.46 -14.98 -2.30
CA ILE A 784 -30.30 -15.51 -0.93
C ILE A 784 -31.64 -16.06 -0.43
N LEU A 785 -32.72 -15.31 -0.61
CA LEU A 785 -34.06 -15.75 -0.23
C LEU A 785 -34.49 -17.01 -1.00
N ALA A 786 -34.23 -17.08 -2.31
CA ALA A 786 -34.54 -18.25 -3.12
C ALA A 786 -33.74 -19.48 -2.67
N ALA A 787 -32.45 -19.32 -2.35
CA ALA A 787 -31.60 -20.40 -1.84
C ALA A 787 -32.10 -20.94 -0.50
N SER A 788 -32.43 -20.05 0.45
CA SER A 788 -32.99 -20.40 1.76
C SER A 788 -34.36 -21.09 1.64
N LEU A 789 -35.24 -20.58 0.77
CA LEU A 789 -36.54 -21.20 0.51
C LEU A 789 -36.42 -22.58 -0.14
N MET A 790 -35.50 -22.77 -1.10
CA MET A 790 -35.27 -24.10 -1.71
C MET A 790 -34.83 -25.13 -0.67
N LEU A 791 -33.86 -24.77 0.17
CA LEU A 791 -33.31 -25.65 1.20
C LEU A 791 -34.34 -26.01 2.28
N THR A 792 -35.16 -25.05 2.70
CA THR A 792 -36.18 -25.27 3.75
C THR A 792 -37.42 -26.00 3.23
N LEU A 793 -37.94 -25.63 2.06
CA LEU A 793 -39.15 -26.24 1.49
C LEU A 793 -38.92 -27.68 1.00
N SER A 794 -37.72 -28.02 0.52
CA SER A 794 -37.40 -29.39 0.10
C SER A 794 -37.55 -30.42 1.23
N ASN A 795 -37.28 -30.01 2.47
CA ASN A 795 -37.46 -30.85 3.66
C ASN A 795 -38.92 -31.21 3.95
N LEU A 796 -39.89 -30.41 3.51
CA LEU A 796 -41.31 -30.71 3.70
C LEU A 796 -41.77 -31.97 2.94
N LEU A 797 -40.97 -32.48 1.99
CA LEU A 797 -41.26 -33.77 1.34
C LEU A 797 -41.16 -34.98 2.27
N PHE A 798 -40.68 -34.82 3.50
CA PHE A 798 -40.81 -35.85 4.53
C PHE A 798 -42.25 -36.04 5.03
N ILE A 799 -43.15 -35.06 4.85
CA ILE A 799 -44.56 -35.14 5.30
C ILE A 799 -45.29 -36.38 4.73
N PRO A 800 -45.26 -36.66 3.41
CA PRO A 800 -45.78 -37.92 2.87
C PRO A 800 -45.22 -39.17 3.56
N SER A 801 -43.92 -39.21 3.82
CA SER A 801 -43.24 -40.35 4.44
C SER A 801 -43.68 -40.56 5.88
N ILE A 802 -43.85 -39.48 6.65
CA ILE A 802 -44.42 -39.50 8.00
C ILE A 802 -45.86 -40.03 7.97
N TYR A 803 -46.70 -39.50 7.07
CA TYR A 803 -48.09 -39.93 6.94
C TYR A 803 -48.22 -41.43 6.62
N PHE A 804 -47.42 -41.93 5.68
CA PHE A 804 -47.43 -43.35 5.33
C PHE A 804 -46.85 -44.24 6.43
N ALA A 805 -45.85 -43.77 7.19
CA ALA A 805 -45.30 -44.50 8.34
C ALA A 805 -46.36 -44.69 9.42
N ILE A 806 -47.09 -43.64 9.79
CA ILE A 806 -48.22 -43.68 10.74
C ILE A 806 -49.29 -44.65 10.24
N ARG A 807 -49.72 -44.52 8.98
CA ARG A 807 -50.76 -45.39 8.40
C ARG A 807 -50.36 -46.87 8.36
N ARG A 808 -49.05 -47.17 8.25
CA ARG A 808 -48.50 -48.53 8.24
C ARG A 808 -48.16 -49.06 9.64
N GLY A 809 -48.33 -48.25 10.69
CA GLY A 809 -48.10 -48.61 12.09
C GLY A 809 -46.63 -48.54 12.54
N TYR A 810 -45.79 -47.77 11.83
CA TYR A 810 -44.38 -47.55 12.18
C TYR A 810 -44.24 -46.23 12.95
N TYR A 811 -44.71 -46.21 14.21
CA TYR A 811 -44.77 -44.98 15.02
C TYR A 811 -43.38 -44.47 15.43
N THR A 812 -42.44 -45.37 15.73
CA THR A 812 -41.06 -45.02 16.07
C THR A 812 -40.38 -44.30 14.90
N GLU A 813 -40.49 -44.85 13.71
CA GLU A 813 -39.93 -44.33 12.48
C GLU A 813 -40.59 -43.00 12.09
N ALA A 814 -41.92 -42.88 12.26
CA ALA A 814 -42.65 -41.64 12.01
C ALA A 814 -42.17 -40.47 12.89
N ILE A 815 -41.87 -40.72 14.17
CA ILE A 815 -41.33 -39.71 15.08
C ILE A 815 -39.92 -39.29 14.63
N ILE A 816 -39.07 -40.24 14.27
CA ILE A 816 -37.71 -39.92 13.78
C ILE A 816 -37.76 -39.12 12.47
N TYR A 817 -38.64 -39.46 11.53
CA TYR A 817 -38.82 -38.69 10.29
C TYR A 817 -39.33 -37.27 10.55
N PHE A 818 -40.21 -37.09 11.54
CA PHE A 818 -40.67 -35.78 11.95
C PHE A 818 -39.52 -34.92 12.51
N PHE A 819 -38.70 -35.48 13.40
CA PHE A 819 -37.56 -34.73 13.96
C PHE A 819 -36.46 -34.47 12.92
N ALA A 820 -36.23 -35.40 11.99
CA ALA A 820 -35.33 -35.16 10.86
C ALA A 820 -35.80 -33.97 10.00
N MET A 821 -37.09 -33.94 9.63
CA MET A 821 -37.68 -32.81 8.92
C MET A 821 -37.58 -31.49 9.71
N PHE A 822 -37.95 -31.53 11.00
CA PHE A 822 -37.97 -30.35 11.86
C PHE A 822 -36.57 -29.74 12.00
N PHE A 823 -35.59 -30.52 12.45
CA PHE A 823 -34.23 -30.01 12.70
C PHE A 823 -33.52 -29.61 11.40
N SER A 824 -33.69 -30.36 10.31
CA SER A 824 -33.15 -29.98 8.99
C SER A 824 -33.71 -28.65 8.48
N THR A 825 -35.03 -28.43 8.61
CA THR A 825 -35.67 -27.18 8.18
C THR A 825 -35.14 -25.98 8.96
N PHE A 826 -35.07 -26.08 10.30
CA PHE A 826 -34.57 -24.98 11.14
C PHE A 826 -33.06 -24.80 11.06
N TYR A 827 -32.30 -25.86 10.79
CA TYR A 827 -30.88 -25.76 10.51
C TYR A 827 -30.64 -24.94 9.25
N HIS A 828 -31.28 -25.29 8.14
CA HIS A 828 -31.09 -24.58 6.88
C HIS A 828 -31.70 -23.17 6.87
N ALA A 829 -32.77 -22.91 7.62
CA ALA A 829 -33.27 -21.55 7.85
C ALA A 829 -32.27 -20.68 8.65
N CYS A 830 -31.44 -21.30 9.48
CA CYS A 830 -30.38 -20.64 10.26
C CYS A 830 -29.06 -20.55 9.49
N ASP A 831 -28.77 -21.46 8.56
CA ASP A 831 -27.52 -21.50 7.80
C ASP A 831 -27.59 -20.66 6.52
N SER A 832 -28.71 -20.71 5.79
CA SER A 832 -28.83 -20.11 4.44
C SER A 832 -29.40 -18.69 4.43
N GLY A 833 -29.83 -18.15 5.58
CA GLY A 833 -30.44 -16.84 5.65
C GLY A 833 -29.45 -15.67 5.55
N ASP A 834 -28.15 -15.92 5.73
CA ASP A 834 -27.11 -14.90 5.99
C ASP A 834 -27.61 -13.83 6.99
N GLU A 835 -26.97 -12.67 7.14
CA GLU A 835 -27.37 -11.66 8.13
C GLU A 835 -28.77 -11.04 7.91
N GLU A 836 -29.44 -11.32 6.78
CA GLU A 836 -30.69 -10.64 6.38
C GLU A 836 -31.96 -11.49 6.62
N PHE A 837 -31.89 -12.81 6.45
CA PHE A 837 -33.03 -13.74 6.59
C PHE A 837 -32.73 -14.94 7.52
N THR A 838 -31.78 -14.81 8.46
CA THR A 838 -31.46 -15.88 9.42
C THR A 838 -32.55 -16.07 10.46
N PHE A 839 -33.03 -17.31 10.62
CA PHE A 839 -33.86 -17.69 11.75
C PHE A 839 -33.26 -18.90 12.49
N CYS A 840 -32.69 -18.65 13.66
CA CYS A 840 -32.04 -19.67 14.49
C CYS A 840 -32.85 -19.93 15.78
N LEU A 841 -33.43 -21.13 15.90
CA LEU A 841 -34.16 -21.54 17.11
C LEU A 841 -33.23 -21.80 18.31
N VAL A 842 -32.06 -22.36 18.04
CA VAL A 842 -30.94 -22.54 18.98
C VAL A 842 -29.61 -22.27 18.26
N LYS A 843 -28.47 -22.41 18.96
CA LYS A 843 -27.13 -22.26 18.37
C LYS A 843 -26.96 -23.14 17.12
N ILE A 844 -26.33 -22.59 16.07
CA ILE A 844 -26.11 -23.27 14.78
C ILE A 844 -25.42 -24.63 14.94
N SER A 845 -24.45 -24.75 15.86
CA SER A 845 -23.72 -26.01 16.11
C SER A 845 -24.64 -27.12 16.61
N VAL A 846 -25.67 -26.79 17.40
CA VAL A 846 -26.65 -27.74 17.94
C VAL A 846 -27.65 -28.15 16.88
N LEU A 847 -28.15 -27.18 16.09
CA LEU A 847 -29.04 -27.48 14.96
C LEU A 847 -28.35 -28.37 13.92
N GLN A 848 -27.07 -28.08 13.63
CA GLN A 848 -26.26 -28.88 12.73
C GLN A 848 -26.06 -30.31 13.26
N PHE A 849 -25.76 -30.48 14.56
CA PHE A 849 -25.69 -31.82 15.16
C PHE A 849 -27.01 -32.58 15.00
N CYS A 850 -28.13 -31.95 15.33
CA CYS A 850 -29.45 -32.57 15.28
C CYS A 850 -29.86 -32.97 13.85
N ASP A 851 -29.54 -32.17 12.84
CA ASP A 851 -29.82 -32.47 11.44
C ASP A 851 -29.10 -33.76 10.98
N PHE A 852 -27.77 -33.80 11.10
CA PHE A 852 -26.97 -34.96 10.73
C PHE A 852 -27.37 -36.21 11.53
N TYR A 853 -27.55 -36.08 12.85
CA TYR A 853 -27.94 -37.19 13.72
C TYR A 853 -29.31 -37.76 13.37
N CYS A 854 -30.34 -36.90 13.23
CA CYS A 854 -31.70 -37.36 12.93
C CYS A 854 -31.79 -37.93 11.50
N GLY A 855 -31.04 -37.39 10.53
CA GLY A 855 -30.93 -37.95 9.19
C GLY A 855 -30.33 -39.36 9.17
N LEU A 856 -29.21 -39.56 9.87
CA LEU A 856 -28.57 -40.88 9.99
C LEU A 856 -29.45 -41.87 10.76
N LEU A 857 -30.07 -41.42 11.84
CA LEU A 857 -30.98 -42.24 12.62
C LEU A 857 -32.21 -42.64 11.80
N ALA A 858 -32.73 -41.75 10.93
CA ALA A 858 -33.81 -42.06 10.00
C ALA A 858 -33.44 -43.19 9.03
N ILE A 859 -32.23 -43.16 8.46
CA ILE A 859 -31.70 -44.24 7.60
C ILE A 859 -31.63 -45.55 8.39
N TRP A 860 -31.07 -45.50 9.60
CA TRP A 860 -30.90 -46.68 10.46
C TRP A 860 -32.22 -47.35 10.82
N VAL A 861 -33.19 -46.60 11.35
CA VAL A 861 -34.50 -47.15 11.73
C VAL A 861 -35.27 -47.67 10.52
N THR A 862 -35.09 -47.07 9.34
CA THR A 862 -35.67 -47.59 8.07
C THR A 862 -35.10 -48.98 7.74
N LEU A 863 -33.78 -49.17 7.85
CA LEU A 863 -33.13 -50.45 7.58
C LEU A 863 -33.57 -51.53 8.60
N ILE A 864 -33.69 -51.18 9.87
CA ILE A 864 -34.20 -52.10 10.90
C ILE A 864 -35.67 -52.48 10.63
N ALA A 865 -36.52 -51.52 10.23
CA ALA A 865 -37.90 -51.79 9.84
C ALA A 865 -37.98 -52.74 8.62
N MET A 866 -37.08 -52.60 7.65
CA MET A 866 -36.97 -53.50 6.50
C MET A 866 -36.50 -54.91 6.87
N ALA A 867 -35.64 -55.04 7.89
CA ALA A 867 -35.14 -56.33 8.34
C ALA A 867 -36.24 -57.21 8.96
N ASN A 868 -37.32 -56.62 9.47
CA ASN A 868 -38.46 -57.30 10.12
C ASN A 868 -37.99 -58.39 11.13
N VAL A 869 -37.09 -58.00 12.03
CA VAL A 869 -36.57 -58.87 13.11
C VAL A 869 -37.54 -58.94 14.29
N ARG A 870 -37.32 -59.86 15.25
CA ARG A 870 -38.20 -59.97 16.42
C ARG A 870 -38.19 -58.66 17.22
N PRO A 871 -39.32 -58.25 17.82
CA PRO A 871 -39.46 -56.95 18.49
C PRO A 871 -38.42 -56.71 19.60
N ILE A 872 -38.02 -57.76 20.32
CA ILE A 872 -36.94 -57.69 21.33
C ILE A 872 -35.62 -57.19 20.72
N PHE A 873 -35.25 -57.69 19.54
CA PHE A 873 -34.02 -57.27 18.86
C PHE A 873 -34.17 -55.90 18.19
N VAL A 874 -35.39 -55.51 17.79
CA VAL A 874 -35.65 -54.16 17.25
C VAL A 874 -35.31 -53.10 18.28
N SER A 875 -35.80 -53.24 19.52
CA SER A 875 -35.51 -52.29 20.60
C SER A 875 -34.01 -52.19 20.91
N LEU A 876 -33.30 -53.32 20.93
CA LEU A 876 -31.84 -53.35 21.14
C LEU A 876 -31.08 -52.65 20.01
N LEU A 877 -31.43 -52.93 18.75
CA LEU A 877 -30.78 -52.32 17.58
C LEU A 877 -31.09 -50.83 17.44
N HIS A 878 -32.30 -50.39 17.83
CA HIS A 878 -32.63 -48.96 17.89
C HIS A 878 -31.80 -48.23 18.94
N MET A 879 -31.70 -48.76 20.16
CA MET A 879 -30.90 -48.12 21.22
C MET A 879 -29.41 -48.12 20.92
N LEU A 880 -28.86 -49.24 20.43
CA LEU A 880 -27.47 -49.33 20.04
C LEU A 880 -27.15 -48.36 18.89
N GLY A 881 -28.01 -48.32 17.87
CA GLY A 881 -27.87 -47.39 16.76
C GLY A 881 -27.91 -45.94 17.21
N ALA A 882 -28.87 -45.56 18.06
CA ALA A 882 -28.99 -44.19 18.57
C ALA A 882 -27.70 -43.73 19.29
N ILE A 883 -27.12 -44.56 20.17
CA ILE A 883 -25.90 -44.22 20.90
C ILE A 883 -24.68 -44.12 19.96
N LEU A 884 -24.48 -45.12 19.10
CA LEU A 884 -23.32 -45.15 18.20
C LEU A 884 -23.37 -44.04 17.14
N LEU A 885 -24.55 -43.73 16.61
CA LEU A 885 -24.74 -42.66 15.65
C LEU A 885 -24.52 -41.30 16.30
N ALA A 886 -25.03 -41.06 17.51
CA ALA A 886 -24.81 -39.81 18.24
C ALA A 886 -23.32 -39.57 18.51
N PHE A 887 -22.60 -40.61 18.95
CA PHE A 887 -21.15 -40.55 19.14
C PHE A 887 -20.41 -40.30 17.82
N GLY A 888 -20.78 -41.02 16.75
CA GLY A 888 -20.18 -40.85 15.43
C GLY A 888 -20.36 -39.44 14.84
N THR A 889 -21.55 -38.85 15.00
CA THR A 889 -21.82 -37.47 14.57
C THR A 889 -21.02 -36.43 15.35
N GLU A 890 -20.77 -36.66 16.64
CA GLU A 890 -19.98 -35.75 17.46
C GLU A 890 -18.48 -35.85 17.14
N LEU A 891 -17.98 -37.06 16.84
CA LEU A 891 -16.58 -37.26 16.45
C LEU A 891 -16.24 -36.54 15.14
N ASN A 892 -17.01 -36.80 14.09
CA ASN A 892 -16.85 -36.12 12.81
C ASN A 892 -18.12 -36.25 11.93
N LYS A 893 -19.02 -35.27 12.05
CA LYS A 893 -20.26 -35.18 11.25
C LYS A 893 -20.07 -35.15 9.73
N GLN A 894 -18.90 -34.75 9.23
CA GLN A 894 -18.61 -34.66 7.79
C GLN A 894 -17.89 -35.90 7.23
N SER A 895 -17.58 -36.88 8.09
CA SER A 895 -16.88 -38.10 7.68
C SER A 895 -17.78 -39.03 6.89
N LEU A 896 -17.32 -39.45 5.70
CA LEU A 896 -18.02 -40.45 4.88
C LEU A 896 -18.30 -41.76 5.65
N TRP A 897 -17.40 -42.15 6.56
CA TRP A 897 -17.55 -43.39 7.34
C TRP A 897 -18.73 -43.38 8.29
N VAL A 898 -19.13 -42.20 8.78
CA VAL A 898 -20.30 -42.03 9.64
C VAL A 898 -21.60 -42.33 8.87
N PHE A 899 -21.61 -42.16 7.55
CA PHE A 899 -22.71 -42.57 6.67
C PHE A 899 -22.59 -44.03 6.21
N LEU A 900 -21.39 -44.46 5.81
CA LEU A 900 -21.18 -45.77 5.19
C LEU A 900 -21.31 -46.93 6.19
N ALA A 901 -20.77 -46.80 7.40
CA ALA A 901 -20.76 -47.90 8.37
C ALA A 901 -22.18 -48.31 8.85
N PRO A 902 -23.10 -47.38 9.19
CA PRO A 902 -24.48 -47.72 9.52
C PRO A 902 -25.26 -48.28 8.32
N ALA A 903 -25.04 -47.75 7.12
CA ALA A 903 -25.70 -48.25 5.91
C ALA A 903 -25.29 -49.70 5.59
N LEU A 904 -23.98 -49.99 5.57
CA LEU A 904 -23.47 -51.34 5.31
C LEU A 904 -23.91 -52.34 6.38
N SER A 905 -23.77 -51.99 7.66
CA SER A 905 -24.20 -52.86 8.75
C SER A 905 -25.71 -53.10 8.75
N GLY A 906 -26.52 -52.08 8.47
CA GLY A 906 -27.96 -52.23 8.31
C GLY A 906 -28.35 -53.13 7.13
N ILE A 907 -27.70 -52.97 5.97
CA ILE A 907 -27.89 -53.85 4.81
C ILE A 907 -27.52 -55.30 5.17
N CYS A 908 -26.41 -55.53 5.86
CA CYS A 908 -26.03 -56.86 6.33
C CYS A 908 -27.10 -57.50 7.23
N ILE A 909 -27.68 -56.72 8.15
CA ILE A 909 -28.77 -57.19 9.03
C ILE A 909 -30.02 -57.57 8.22
N VAL A 910 -30.40 -56.73 7.24
CA VAL A 910 -31.53 -57.00 6.33
C VAL A 910 -31.30 -58.29 5.54
N SER A 911 -30.15 -58.41 4.88
CA SER A 911 -29.78 -59.57 4.07
C SER A 911 -29.74 -60.85 4.90
N PHE A 912 -29.17 -60.80 6.10
CA PHE A 912 -29.11 -61.95 7.02
C PHE A 912 -30.51 -62.39 7.48
N SER A 913 -31.35 -61.44 7.89
CA SER A 913 -32.73 -61.71 8.33
C SER A 913 -33.57 -62.35 7.22
N TRP A 914 -33.50 -61.81 6.00
CA TRP A 914 -34.25 -62.33 4.85
C TRP A 914 -33.75 -63.72 4.44
N THR A 915 -32.44 -63.93 4.40
CA THR A 915 -31.83 -65.24 4.09
C THR A 915 -32.28 -66.31 5.09
N MET A 916 -32.27 -66.00 6.38
CA MET A 916 -32.74 -66.90 7.45
C MET A 916 -34.23 -67.25 7.28
N LYS A 917 -35.08 -66.27 6.98
CA LYS A 917 -36.52 -66.51 6.76
C LYS A 917 -36.79 -67.31 5.49
N CYS A 918 -36.08 -67.03 4.39
CA CYS A 918 -36.14 -67.82 3.16
C CYS A 918 -35.78 -69.29 3.41
N ARG A 919 -34.70 -69.55 4.16
CA ARG A 919 -34.28 -70.92 4.54
C ARG A 919 -35.32 -71.62 5.41
N LYS A 920 -35.93 -70.92 6.37
CA LYS A 920 -36.93 -71.49 7.29
C LYS A 920 -38.26 -71.82 6.61
N HIS A 921 -38.73 -70.96 5.71
CA HIS A 921 -40.05 -71.10 5.08
C HIS A 921 -40.02 -71.70 3.67
N LYS A 922 -38.83 -71.99 3.11
CA LYS A 922 -38.61 -72.52 1.74
C LYS A 922 -39.35 -71.73 0.63
N LYS A 923 -39.70 -70.47 0.90
CA LYS A 923 -40.36 -69.54 -0.03
C LYS A 923 -39.54 -68.24 -0.06
N VAL A 924 -39.57 -67.54 -1.19
CA VAL A 924 -38.91 -66.24 -1.35
C VAL A 924 -39.61 -65.22 -0.45
N TYR A 925 -38.82 -64.58 0.43
CA TYR A 925 -39.22 -63.54 1.35
C TYR A 925 -38.33 -62.31 1.12
N PRO A 926 -38.85 -61.07 0.99
CA PRO A 926 -40.25 -60.63 1.09
C PRO A 926 -41.10 -60.96 -0.15
N SER A 927 -42.34 -60.44 -0.25
CA SER A 927 -43.20 -60.67 -1.42
C SER A 927 -42.52 -60.32 -2.76
N LYS A 928 -42.78 -61.12 -3.82
CA LYS A 928 -42.23 -60.89 -5.18
C LYS A 928 -42.48 -59.48 -5.70
N LYS A 929 -43.64 -58.88 -5.39
CA LYS A 929 -43.98 -57.50 -5.79
C LYS A 929 -43.11 -56.44 -5.10
N TYR A 930 -42.82 -56.63 -3.82
CA TYR A 930 -41.94 -55.72 -3.08
C TYR A 930 -40.49 -55.82 -3.57
N PHE A 931 -40.00 -57.04 -3.74
CA PHE A 931 -38.64 -57.29 -4.21
C PHE A 931 -38.40 -56.83 -5.66
N ALA A 932 -39.38 -57.00 -6.57
CA ALA A 932 -39.20 -56.66 -7.98
C ALA A 932 -39.51 -55.20 -8.35
N ILE A 933 -40.32 -54.48 -7.56
CA ILE A 933 -40.79 -53.12 -7.92
C ILE A 933 -40.33 -52.09 -6.90
N TYR A 934 -40.72 -52.25 -5.63
CA TYR A 934 -40.54 -51.22 -4.61
C TYR A 934 -39.09 -51.10 -4.12
N LEU A 935 -38.41 -52.22 -3.91
CA LEU A 935 -37.02 -52.26 -3.47
C LEU A 935 -36.04 -51.68 -4.52
N PRO A 936 -36.06 -52.07 -5.81
CA PRO A 936 -35.16 -51.50 -6.80
C PRO A 936 -35.45 -50.01 -7.05
N LEU A 937 -36.72 -49.61 -7.08
CA LEU A 937 -37.10 -48.20 -7.23
C LEU A 937 -36.55 -47.34 -6.07
N GLY A 938 -36.73 -47.79 -4.82
CA GLY A 938 -36.18 -47.12 -3.65
C GLY A 938 -34.65 -47.09 -3.64
N SER A 939 -34.01 -48.19 -4.05
CA SER A 939 -32.54 -48.30 -4.09
C SER A 939 -31.93 -47.36 -5.13
N ILE A 940 -32.55 -47.23 -6.32
CA ILE A 940 -32.11 -46.29 -7.36
C ILE A 940 -32.17 -44.85 -6.85
N LEU A 941 -33.26 -44.47 -6.16
CA LEU A 941 -33.39 -43.14 -5.56
C LEU A 941 -32.25 -42.88 -4.55
N VAL A 942 -32.00 -43.80 -3.61
CA VAL A 942 -30.90 -43.66 -2.65
C VAL A 942 -29.54 -43.52 -3.35
N MET A 943 -29.29 -44.29 -4.41
CA MET A 943 -28.03 -44.21 -5.18
C MET A 943 -27.87 -42.85 -5.88
N ILE A 944 -28.93 -42.33 -6.52
CA ILE A 944 -28.91 -41.00 -7.14
C ILE A 944 -28.58 -39.95 -6.08
N GLY A 945 -29.25 -40.02 -4.93
CA GLY A 945 -28.98 -39.13 -3.82
C GLY A 945 -27.49 -39.15 -3.41
N LEU A 946 -26.93 -40.34 -3.17
CA LEU A 946 -25.56 -40.47 -2.67
C LEU A 946 -24.54 -39.94 -3.66
N ILE A 947 -24.78 -40.13 -4.97
CA ILE A 947 -23.93 -39.57 -6.04
C ILE A 947 -24.01 -38.03 -6.04
N CYS A 948 -25.22 -37.47 -5.94
CA CYS A 948 -25.41 -36.02 -5.85
C CYS A 948 -24.64 -35.43 -4.65
N TYR A 949 -24.74 -36.05 -3.48
CA TYR A 949 -24.07 -35.62 -2.26
C TYR A 949 -22.54 -35.77 -2.33
N ALA A 950 -22.03 -36.87 -2.87
CA ALA A 950 -20.59 -37.19 -2.84
C ALA A 950 -19.76 -36.49 -3.93
N PHE A 951 -20.32 -36.26 -5.13
CA PHE A 951 -19.52 -35.86 -6.30
C PHE A 951 -19.97 -34.58 -6.98
N LEU A 952 -21.24 -34.16 -6.83
CA LEU A 952 -21.79 -33.03 -7.59
C LEU A 952 -21.86 -31.73 -6.79
N GLN A 953 -21.59 -31.76 -5.49
CA GLN A 953 -21.74 -30.62 -4.59
C GLN A 953 -20.53 -29.67 -4.63
N THR A 954 -20.79 -28.41 -4.99
CA THR A 954 -19.86 -27.26 -4.94
C THR A 954 -20.45 -26.16 -4.08
N LYS A 955 -19.68 -25.11 -3.74
CA LYS A 955 -20.20 -23.99 -2.95
C LYS A 955 -21.34 -23.26 -3.64
N GLN A 956 -21.23 -23.05 -4.95
CA GLN A 956 -22.23 -22.32 -5.73
C GLN A 956 -23.54 -23.11 -5.91
N ASN A 957 -23.45 -24.42 -6.17
CA ASN A 957 -24.62 -25.25 -6.45
C ASN A 957 -25.18 -25.97 -5.20
N TYR A 958 -24.58 -25.76 -4.02
CA TYR A 958 -24.94 -26.39 -2.76
C TYR A 958 -26.46 -26.35 -2.53
N HIS A 959 -27.06 -25.17 -2.69
CA HIS A 959 -28.48 -24.98 -2.41
C HIS A 959 -29.40 -25.83 -3.32
N ILE A 960 -28.96 -26.11 -4.55
CA ILE A 960 -29.69 -26.93 -5.51
C ILE A 960 -29.46 -28.42 -5.24
N VAL A 961 -28.19 -28.84 -5.21
CA VAL A 961 -27.81 -30.25 -5.09
C VAL A 961 -28.25 -30.83 -3.75
N HIS A 962 -28.12 -30.07 -2.68
CA HIS A 962 -28.52 -30.49 -1.34
C HIS A 962 -30.05 -30.53 -1.18
N SER A 963 -30.79 -29.61 -1.81
CA SER A 963 -32.26 -29.71 -1.91
C SER A 963 -32.67 -31.01 -2.61
N ILE A 964 -32.06 -31.32 -3.75
CA ILE A 964 -32.33 -32.56 -4.51
C ILE A 964 -32.06 -33.79 -3.63
N TRP A 965 -30.97 -33.79 -2.87
CA TRP A 965 -30.66 -34.85 -1.91
C TRP A 965 -31.80 -35.08 -0.90
N HIS A 966 -32.30 -34.03 -0.25
CA HIS A 966 -33.44 -34.13 0.68
C HIS A 966 -34.70 -34.68 0.01
N MET A 967 -35.02 -34.17 -1.18
CA MET A 967 -36.20 -34.62 -1.93
C MET A 967 -36.12 -36.11 -2.28
N VAL A 968 -34.99 -36.55 -2.81
CA VAL A 968 -34.77 -37.94 -3.25
C VAL A 968 -34.75 -38.89 -2.04
N MET A 969 -34.11 -38.50 -0.94
CA MET A 969 -34.07 -39.30 0.29
C MET A 969 -35.46 -39.43 0.91
N ALA A 970 -36.22 -38.34 1.02
CA ALA A 970 -37.59 -38.38 1.53
C ALA A 970 -38.51 -39.28 0.67
N MET A 971 -38.41 -39.17 -0.65
CA MET A 971 -39.18 -40.01 -1.59
C MET A 971 -38.77 -41.49 -1.53
N SER A 972 -37.49 -41.80 -1.29
CA SER A 972 -37.01 -43.18 -1.21
C SER A 972 -37.70 -43.96 -0.07
N ILE A 973 -37.99 -43.31 1.07
CA ILE A 973 -38.64 -43.92 2.24
C ILE A 973 -40.05 -44.43 1.88
N LEU A 974 -40.78 -43.75 0.99
CA LEU A 974 -42.13 -44.16 0.56
C LEU A 974 -42.13 -45.54 -0.10
N CYS A 975 -41.08 -45.81 -0.88
CA CYS A 975 -40.84 -47.05 -1.61
C CYS A 975 -40.22 -48.13 -0.72
N LEU A 976 -39.21 -47.75 0.09
CA LEU A 976 -38.46 -48.69 0.91
C LEU A 976 -39.27 -49.19 2.12
N LEU A 977 -40.10 -48.36 2.73
CA LEU A 977 -40.87 -48.77 3.91
C LEU A 977 -41.92 -49.84 3.53
N PRO A 978 -41.85 -51.07 4.03
CA PRO A 978 -42.74 -52.15 3.59
C PRO A 978 -44.13 -52.08 4.26
N LYS A 979 -45.21 -52.42 3.53
CA LYS A 979 -46.54 -52.62 4.16
C LYS A 979 -46.52 -53.92 4.97
N ARG A 980 -47.12 -53.94 6.17
CA ARG A 980 -47.19 -55.14 7.01
C ARG A 980 -47.76 -56.38 6.28
N LYS A 981 -48.80 -56.18 5.44
CA LYS A 981 -49.39 -57.22 4.58
C LYS A 981 -48.43 -57.83 3.52
N MET A 982 -47.31 -57.18 3.23
CA MET A 982 -46.28 -57.69 2.29
C MET A 982 -45.30 -58.66 2.96
N PHE A 983 -45.32 -58.73 4.30
CA PHE A 983 -44.56 -59.68 5.11
C PHE A 983 -45.40 -60.88 5.59
N GLU A 984 -46.72 -60.81 5.43
CA GLU A 984 -47.62 -61.93 5.67
C GLU A 984 -47.53 -62.90 4.48
N THR A 985 -46.97 -64.09 4.72
CA THR A 985 -47.14 -65.22 3.79
C THR A 985 -48.62 -65.56 3.75
N LYS A 986 -49.30 -65.34 2.61
CA LYS A 986 -50.60 -65.98 2.38
C LYS A 986 -50.39 -67.49 2.53
N CYS A 987 -51.03 -68.07 3.55
CA CYS A 987 -51.03 -69.49 3.83
C CYS A 987 -51.54 -70.27 2.62
#